data_AF-A0A6G4CJP2-F1
#
_entry.id   AF-A0A6G4CJP2-F1
#
_cell.length_a   1.000
_cell.length_b   1.000
_cell.length_c   1.000
_cell.angle_alpha   90.00
_cell.angle_beta   90.00
_cell.angle_gamma   90.00
#
_symmetry.space_group_name_H-M   'P 1'
#
loop_
_entity.id
_entity.type
_entity.pdbx_description
1 polymer ?
#
loop_
_entity_poly.entity_id
_entity_poly.type
_entity_poly.pdbx_seq_one_letter_code
_entity_poly.pdbx_strand_id
1 'polypeptide(L)'
;MKRHLNTSYRLVWNHITGTLVVASELARSRGKRAGVAVALSLAAVTSVPALAADTVVQAGETVNDGTLTNHDNQIVFGTANGMTISTGLELGPDSEENTGGQWIQNGGIAGNTTVTTNGRQVVLEGGTASDTVIRDGGGQSLNGLAVNTTLNNRGEQWVHEGGVATGTIINRDGYQSVKSGGLATGTIINTGAEGGPDSDNSYTGQKVQGTAESTTINKNGRQIILFSGIARDTLIYAGGDQSVHGRALNTTLNGGYQYVHKDGLALNTVINEGGWQVVKAGGAVGNTTINQNGELRVHAGGEATAVTQNTGGALVTSTAATVTGINRLGAFSVVEGKADNVVLENGGRLDVLTGHTATNTRVDDGGTLDVRNGGTATTVSMGNGGVLLADSGAAVSGTRSDGKAFSIGGGQADALMLEKGSSFTLNAGDTATDTTVNGGLFTARGGTLAGTTTLNNGAILTLSGKTVNNDTLTIREGDALLQGGSLTGNGSVEKSGSGTLTVSNTTLTQKAVNLNEGTLTLNDSTVTTDVIAQRGTALKLTGSTVLNGAIDPTNVTLASGATWNIPDNATVQSVVDDLSHAGQIHFTSTRTGKFVPATLKVKNLNGQNGTISLRVRPDMAQNNADRLVIDGGRATGKTILNLVNAGNSASGLATSGKGIQVVEAINGATTEEGAFVQGNKLQAGAFNYSLNRDSDESWYLRSENAYRAEVPLYASMLTQTMDYDRIVAGSRSHQTGVNGENNSVRLSIQGGHLGHDNNGGIARGATPESSGSYGFVRLEGDLMRTEVAGM
;
A
#
# COMPACT_ATOMS: atom_id res chain seq x y z
N MET A 1 45.02 19.67 -7.23
CA MET A 1 45.51 19.05 -5.98
C MET A 1 44.30 18.54 -5.20
N LYS A 2 44.37 17.30 -4.66
CA LYS A 2 43.34 16.47 -3.97
C LYS A 2 42.44 15.64 -4.90
N ARG A 3 42.86 14.42 -5.29
CA ARG A 3 42.78 13.10 -4.61
C ARG A 3 41.36 12.49 -4.65
N HIS A 4 41.08 11.71 -5.71
CA HIS A 4 40.06 10.66 -5.68
C HIS A 4 40.65 9.46 -4.92
N LEU A 5 40.14 9.21 -3.70
CA LEU A 5 40.37 7.96 -2.98
C LEU A 5 39.36 6.93 -3.48
N ASN A 6 39.88 5.77 -3.88
CA ASN A 6 39.12 4.60 -4.31
C ASN A 6 38.45 3.96 -3.07
N THR A 7 37.12 3.94 -3.00
CA THR A 7 36.35 3.53 -1.80
C THR A 7 35.66 2.16 -1.91
N SER A 8 35.98 1.34 -2.90
CA SER A 8 35.41 0.01 -3.05
C SER A 8 36.49 -1.04 -3.23
N TYR A 9 36.58 -1.98 -2.28
CA TYR A 9 37.47 -3.14 -2.37
C TYR A 9 36.66 -4.42 -2.13
N ARG A 10 37.01 -5.50 -2.84
CA ARG A 10 36.46 -6.84 -2.61
C ARG A 10 37.49 -7.75 -1.95
N LEU A 11 37.03 -8.63 -1.07
CA LEU A 11 37.85 -9.71 -0.51
C LEU A 11 37.80 -10.90 -1.46
N VAL A 12 38.97 -11.35 -1.93
CA VAL A 12 39.10 -12.52 -2.81
C VAL A 12 39.94 -13.57 -2.09
N TRP A 13 39.47 -14.81 -2.12
CA TRP A 13 40.18 -15.95 -1.52
C TRP A 13 41.41 -16.31 -2.36
N ASN A 14 42.60 -16.28 -1.76
CA ASN A 14 43.85 -16.68 -2.41
C ASN A 14 44.21 -18.11 -2.03
N HIS A 15 44.08 -19.03 -2.98
CA HIS A 15 44.34 -20.47 -2.79
C HIS A 15 45.81 -20.83 -2.58
N ILE A 16 46.75 -19.92 -2.85
CA ILE A 16 48.19 -20.14 -2.66
C ILE A 16 48.62 -19.77 -1.24
N THR A 17 48.07 -18.70 -0.67
CA THR A 17 48.40 -18.26 0.70
C THR A 17 47.41 -18.74 1.75
N GLY A 18 46.26 -19.31 1.34
CA GLY A 18 45.20 -19.74 2.26
C GLY A 18 44.53 -18.59 3.00
N THR A 19 44.52 -17.38 2.43
CA THR A 19 44.04 -16.15 3.09
C THR A 19 43.16 -15.30 2.18
N LEU A 20 42.28 -14.50 2.77
CA LEU A 20 41.50 -13.48 2.06
C LEU A 20 42.36 -12.23 1.82
N VAL A 21 42.39 -11.75 0.58
CA VAL A 21 43.15 -10.54 0.19
C VAL A 21 42.22 -9.51 -0.45
N VAL A 22 42.53 -8.24 -0.23
CA VAL A 22 41.73 -7.09 -0.64
C VAL A 22 42.17 -6.63 -2.04
N ALA A 23 41.27 -6.65 -3.03
CA ALA A 23 41.54 -6.25 -4.42
C ALA A 23 40.65 -5.10 -4.90
N SER A 24 41.24 -4.17 -5.68
CA SER A 24 40.56 -3.04 -6.33
C SER A 24 39.80 -3.48 -7.59
N GLU A 25 38.62 -2.90 -7.83
CA GLU A 25 37.71 -3.23 -8.94
C GLU A 25 38.30 -2.91 -10.34
N LEU A 26 39.31 -2.04 -10.43
CA LEU A 26 39.99 -1.72 -11.70
C LEU A 26 41.00 -2.79 -12.16
N ALA A 27 41.27 -3.82 -11.35
CA ALA A 27 42.04 -4.98 -11.78
C ALA A 27 41.16 -5.86 -12.69
N ARG A 28 41.08 -5.52 -13.98
CA ARG A 28 40.59 -6.42 -15.03
C ARG A 28 41.30 -7.76 -14.87
N SER A 29 40.55 -8.84 -14.91
CA SER A 29 41.01 -10.23 -14.72
C SER A 29 41.91 -10.71 -15.86
N ARG A 30 43.07 -10.10 -16.05
CA ARG A 30 44.16 -10.57 -16.92
C ARG A 30 45.48 -10.02 -16.38
N GLY A 31 46.19 -10.86 -15.63
CA GLY A 31 47.55 -10.60 -15.16
C GLY A 31 48.44 -11.83 -15.33
N LYS A 32 49.01 -12.01 -16.53
CA LYS A 32 50.29 -12.73 -16.75
C LYS A 32 51.38 -11.94 -15.97
N ARG A 33 52.46 -12.46 -15.38
CA ARG A 33 53.33 -13.61 -15.65
C ARG A 33 54.39 -13.75 -14.53
N ALA A 34 55.14 -14.86 -14.58
CA ALA A 34 56.54 -15.06 -14.19
C ALA A 34 56.87 -15.34 -12.70
N GLY A 35 57.05 -16.63 -12.38
CA GLY A 35 57.77 -17.11 -11.21
C GLY A 35 58.83 -18.11 -11.63
N VAL A 36 60.06 -17.63 -11.81
CA VAL A 36 61.28 -18.46 -11.85
C VAL A 36 61.51 -19.01 -10.44
N ALA A 37 61.56 -20.32 -10.28
CA ALA A 37 62.09 -20.96 -9.08
C ALA A 37 62.96 -22.15 -9.48
N VAL A 38 64.25 -22.00 -9.21
CA VAL A 38 65.32 -22.99 -9.38
C VAL A 38 65.14 -24.11 -8.36
N ALA A 39 65.09 -25.36 -8.82
CA ALA A 39 65.44 -26.52 -8.02
C ALA A 39 66.20 -27.51 -8.91
N LEU A 40 67.52 -27.59 -8.71
CA LEU A 40 68.38 -28.62 -9.29
C LEU A 40 67.93 -30.00 -8.80
N SER A 41 67.46 -30.83 -9.72
CA SER A 41 67.70 -32.28 -9.69
C SER A 41 68.24 -32.70 -11.05
N LEU A 42 69.25 -33.56 -11.01
CA LEU A 42 70.28 -33.76 -12.02
C LEU A 42 69.85 -34.84 -13.04
N ALA A 43 70.07 -34.53 -14.32
CA ALA A 43 70.20 -35.42 -15.48
C ALA A 43 68.96 -36.16 -16.04
N ALA A 44 68.36 -35.58 -17.10
CA ALA A 44 68.21 -36.24 -18.41
C ALA A 44 67.61 -35.26 -19.44
N VAL A 45 68.38 -34.97 -20.49
CA VAL A 45 67.99 -34.46 -21.81
C VAL A 45 67.17 -33.17 -21.83
N THR A 46 67.86 -32.04 -22.07
CA THR A 46 67.26 -30.88 -22.72
C THR A 46 66.88 -31.28 -24.15
N SER A 47 65.70 -31.88 -24.33
CA SER A 47 65.08 -31.84 -25.64
C SER A 47 64.62 -30.39 -25.82
N VAL A 48 65.31 -29.68 -26.71
CA VAL A 48 64.68 -28.72 -27.63
C VAL A 48 63.27 -29.24 -27.92
N PRO A 49 62.18 -28.44 -27.91
CA PRO A 49 60.88 -28.96 -28.33
C PRO A 49 61.12 -29.59 -29.70
N ALA A 50 61.10 -30.93 -29.75
CA ALA A 50 61.10 -31.63 -30.99
C ALA A 50 59.80 -31.14 -31.61
N LEU A 51 59.91 -30.41 -32.73
CA LEU A 51 58.77 -30.15 -33.59
C LEU A 51 58.09 -31.51 -33.75
N ALA A 52 56.92 -31.68 -33.14
CA ALA A 52 56.13 -32.88 -33.30
C ALA A 52 55.97 -33.05 -34.82
N ALA A 53 56.46 -34.15 -35.37
CA ALA A 53 56.39 -34.36 -36.80
C ALA A 53 54.91 -34.40 -37.20
N ASP A 54 54.54 -33.56 -38.17
CA ASP A 54 53.17 -33.51 -38.67
C ASP A 54 52.75 -34.90 -39.15
N THR A 55 51.66 -35.43 -38.60
CA THR A 55 51.07 -36.69 -39.07
C THR A 55 50.19 -36.39 -40.27
N VAL A 56 50.55 -36.89 -41.45
CA VAL A 56 49.81 -36.60 -42.69
C VAL A 56 48.97 -37.82 -43.08
N VAL A 57 47.65 -37.62 -43.21
CA VAL A 57 46.71 -38.60 -43.78
C VAL A 57 46.55 -38.28 -45.25
N GLN A 58 47.11 -39.11 -46.13
CA GLN A 58 47.15 -38.86 -47.56
C GLN A 58 45.78 -39.06 -48.22
N ALA A 59 45.60 -38.54 -49.43
CA ALA A 59 44.37 -38.76 -50.20
C ALA A 59 44.12 -40.26 -50.42
N GLY A 60 42.89 -40.72 -50.14
CA GLY A 60 42.49 -42.14 -50.21
C GLY A 60 42.88 -42.96 -48.97
N GLU A 61 43.69 -42.42 -48.07
CA GLU A 61 43.99 -43.04 -46.77
C GLU A 61 42.84 -42.81 -45.80
N THR A 62 42.58 -43.80 -44.93
CA THR A 62 41.65 -43.67 -43.81
C THR A 62 42.36 -44.05 -42.52
N VAL A 63 42.40 -43.11 -41.57
CA VAL A 63 42.85 -43.37 -40.21
C VAL A 63 41.66 -43.34 -39.26
N ASN A 64 41.65 -44.24 -38.28
CA ASN A 64 40.61 -44.34 -37.27
C ASN A 64 41.23 -44.23 -35.89
N ASP A 65 40.60 -43.44 -35.04
CA ASP A 65 40.93 -43.21 -33.64
C ASP A 65 42.35 -42.63 -33.44
N GLY A 66 42.60 -42.15 -32.22
CA GLY A 66 43.88 -41.54 -31.85
C GLY A 66 43.68 -40.22 -31.12
N THR A 67 44.76 -39.74 -30.50
CA THR A 67 44.73 -38.51 -29.70
C THR A 67 45.87 -37.59 -30.11
N LEU A 68 45.57 -36.32 -30.41
CA LEU A 68 46.58 -35.28 -30.60
C LEU A 68 46.80 -34.52 -29.29
N THR A 69 48.05 -34.40 -28.85
CA THR A 69 48.46 -33.72 -27.60
C THR A 69 49.71 -32.88 -27.83
N ASN A 70 50.17 -32.09 -26.85
CA ASN A 70 51.53 -31.51 -26.86
C ASN A 70 51.96 -30.79 -28.16
N HIS A 71 51.05 -30.05 -28.79
CA HIS A 71 51.23 -29.35 -30.07
C HIS A 71 51.41 -30.26 -31.30
N ASP A 72 51.01 -31.53 -31.22
CA ASP A 72 50.93 -32.45 -32.36
C ASP A 72 50.03 -31.88 -33.46
N ASN A 73 50.46 -31.97 -34.72
CA ASN A 73 49.63 -31.66 -35.89
C ASN A 73 49.21 -32.93 -36.62
N GLN A 74 47.96 -32.97 -37.05
CA GLN A 74 47.49 -33.92 -38.06
C GLN A 74 46.99 -33.16 -39.30
N ILE A 75 47.58 -33.41 -40.47
CA ILE A 75 47.17 -32.81 -41.74
C ILE A 75 46.39 -33.85 -42.54
N VAL A 76 45.12 -33.58 -42.85
CA VAL A 76 44.19 -34.56 -43.42
C VAL A 76 43.82 -34.19 -44.85
N PHE A 77 44.35 -34.93 -45.83
CA PHE A 77 43.92 -34.92 -47.23
C PHE A 77 43.00 -36.13 -47.57
N GLY A 78 43.08 -37.20 -46.77
CA GLY A 78 42.21 -38.39 -46.85
C GLY A 78 41.03 -38.32 -45.86
N THR A 79 40.81 -39.42 -45.12
CA THR A 79 39.76 -39.50 -44.08
C THR A 79 40.37 -39.77 -42.70
N ALA A 80 39.98 -38.98 -41.70
CA ALA A 80 40.33 -39.21 -40.30
C ALA A 80 39.06 -39.34 -39.46
N ASN A 81 38.83 -40.49 -38.83
CA ASN A 81 37.59 -40.78 -38.10
C ASN A 81 37.86 -41.04 -36.62
N GLY A 82 37.00 -40.56 -35.71
CA GLY A 82 37.10 -40.89 -34.28
C GLY A 82 38.26 -40.22 -33.52
N MET A 83 38.93 -39.23 -34.12
CA MET A 83 40.07 -38.56 -33.50
C MET A 83 39.66 -37.77 -32.25
N THR A 84 40.48 -37.82 -31.20
CA THR A 84 40.38 -36.93 -30.04
C THR A 84 41.45 -35.84 -30.13
N ILE A 85 41.04 -34.57 -30.14
CA ILE A 85 41.96 -33.44 -30.28
C ILE A 85 42.03 -32.70 -28.94
N SER A 86 43.20 -32.71 -28.31
CA SER A 86 43.46 -32.07 -27.00
C SER A 86 44.62 -31.07 -27.05
N THR A 87 44.96 -30.59 -28.24
CA THR A 87 46.00 -29.58 -28.48
C THR A 87 45.64 -28.64 -29.65
N GLY A 88 46.28 -27.46 -29.70
CA GLY A 88 46.10 -26.44 -30.74
C GLY A 88 45.36 -25.18 -30.30
N LEU A 89 44.92 -25.09 -29.04
CA LEU A 89 44.20 -23.94 -28.47
C LEU A 89 44.66 -23.60 -27.03
N GLU A 90 45.86 -24.03 -26.62
CA GLU A 90 46.40 -23.84 -25.26
C GLU A 90 46.50 -22.37 -24.84
N LEU A 91 46.70 -21.46 -25.79
CA LEU A 91 46.82 -20.02 -25.55
C LEU A 91 45.46 -19.29 -25.65
N GLY A 92 44.39 -20.03 -25.94
CA GLY A 92 43.04 -19.53 -26.14
C GLY A 92 42.77 -19.00 -27.56
N PRO A 93 41.51 -18.69 -27.90
CA PRO A 93 41.11 -18.32 -29.26
C PRO A 93 41.59 -16.93 -29.72
N ASP A 94 41.99 -16.07 -28.79
CA ASP A 94 42.51 -14.73 -29.08
C ASP A 94 44.00 -14.73 -29.51
N SER A 95 44.67 -15.88 -29.49
CA SER A 95 46.11 -15.98 -29.72
C SER A 95 46.43 -16.62 -31.07
N GLU A 96 47.15 -15.88 -31.91
CA GLU A 96 47.73 -16.36 -33.18
C GLU A 96 48.98 -17.23 -32.98
N GLU A 97 49.46 -17.36 -31.73
CA GLU A 97 50.66 -18.15 -31.39
C GLU A 97 50.33 -19.63 -31.10
N ASN A 98 49.07 -20.06 -31.20
CA ASN A 98 48.70 -21.46 -31.02
C ASN A 98 49.32 -22.35 -32.12
N THR A 99 49.81 -23.52 -31.72
CA THR A 99 50.37 -24.54 -32.61
C THR A 99 49.80 -25.91 -32.24
N GLY A 100 49.72 -26.84 -33.20
CA GLY A 100 49.07 -28.13 -33.02
C GLY A 100 47.62 -28.14 -33.52
N GLY A 101 47.03 -29.33 -33.51
CA GLY A 101 45.63 -29.57 -33.85
C GLY A 101 45.43 -30.40 -35.12
N GLN A 102 44.16 -30.58 -35.49
CA GLN A 102 43.79 -31.31 -36.70
C GLN A 102 43.41 -30.33 -37.82
N TRP A 103 44.07 -30.45 -38.96
CA TRP A 103 43.93 -29.58 -40.12
C TRP A 103 43.35 -30.37 -41.29
N ILE A 104 42.07 -30.13 -41.58
CA ILE A 104 41.34 -30.77 -42.67
C ILE A 104 41.54 -29.93 -43.92
N GLN A 105 42.28 -30.48 -44.86
CA GLN A 105 42.66 -29.84 -46.12
C GLN A 105 41.56 -30.00 -47.17
N ASN A 106 41.73 -29.36 -48.32
CA ASN A 106 40.84 -29.52 -49.47
C ASN A 106 40.70 -31.01 -49.86
N GLY A 107 39.46 -31.50 -49.94
CA GLY A 107 39.13 -32.91 -50.20
C GLY A 107 39.26 -33.84 -48.99
N GLY A 108 39.83 -33.36 -47.89
CA GLY A 108 39.94 -34.10 -46.64
C GLY A 108 38.61 -34.19 -45.90
N ILE A 109 38.40 -35.30 -45.18
CA ILE A 109 37.19 -35.57 -44.40
C ILE A 109 37.58 -35.94 -42.98
N ALA A 110 37.03 -35.24 -41.99
CA ALA A 110 37.08 -35.63 -40.59
C ALA A 110 35.70 -36.09 -40.10
N GLY A 111 35.60 -37.30 -39.57
CA GLY A 111 34.37 -37.87 -39.00
C GLY A 111 34.49 -38.06 -37.50
N ASN A 112 33.39 -37.89 -36.76
CA ASN A 112 33.27 -38.24 -35.34
C ASN A 112 34.41 -37.70 -34.46
N THR A 113 34.92 -36.51 -34.78
CA THR A 113 36.06 -35.94 -34.07
C THR A 113 35.59 -35.37 -32.73
N THR A 114 36.28 -35.69 -31.64
CA THR A 114 36.05 -35.09 -30.32
C THR A 114 37.11 -34.05 -30.01
N VAL A 115 36.73 -32.78 -29.96
CA VAL A 115 37.62 -31.67 -29.61
C VAL A 115 37.41 -31.30 -28.14
N THR A 116 38.44 -31.49 -27.32
CA THR A 116 38.38 -31.28 -25.86
C THR A 116 39.02 -29.95 -25.45
N THR A 117 39.20 -29.72 -24.15
CA THR A 117 40.03 -28.62 -23.63
C THR A 117 41.37 -28.55 -24.37
N ASN A 118 41.75 -27.31 -24.74
CA ASN A 118 42.92 -26.97 -25.57
C ASN A 118 42.93 -27.56 -26.99
N GLY A 119 41.94 -28.35 -27.38
CA GLY A 119 41.84 -28.91 -28.72
C GLY A 119 41.44 -27.87 -29.76
N ARG A 120 42.09 -27.92 -30.93
CA ARG A 120 41.69 -27.14 -32.10
C ARG A 120 41.55 -28.01 -33.34
N GLN A 121 40.36 -27.98 -33.94
CA GLN A 121 40.13 -28.49 -35.29
C GLN A 121 40.06 -27.31 -36.27
N VAL A 122 40.75 -27.40 -37.39
CA VAL A 122 40.76 -26.39 -38.47
C VAL A 122 40.26 -27.04 -39.73
N VAL A 123 39.11 -26.60 -40.22
CA VAL A 123 38.52 -27.08 -41.47
C VAL A 123 38.76 -26.02 -42.53
N LEU A 124 39.74 -26.25 -43.41
CA LEU A 124 40.09 -25.32 -44.47
C LEU A 124 39.09 -25.39 -45.63
N GLU A 125 39.21 -24.46 -46.57
CA GLU A 125 38.39 -24.43 -47.77
C GLU A 125 38.46 -25.78 -48.53
N GLY A 126 37.30 -26.31 -48.92
CA GLY A 126 37.17 -27.62 -49.56
C GLY A 126 37.29 -28.83 -48.62
N GLY A 127 37.63 -28.63 -47.34
CA GLY A 127 37.61 -29.66 -46.30
C GLY A 127 36.22 -29.87 -45.70
N THR A 128 35.95 -31.08 -45.21
CA THR A 128 34.67 -31.43 -44.55
C THR A 128 34.88 -32.03 -43.16
N ALA A 129 34.18 -31.53 -42.16
CA ALA A 129 34.02 -32.16 -40.86
C ALA A 129 32.57 -32.62 -40.65
N SER A 130 32.40 -33.81 -40.06
CA SER A 130 31.08 -34.41 -39.81
C SER A 130 31.02 -34.99 -38.41
N ASP A 131 29.89 -34.78 -37.75
CA ASP A 131 29.57 -35.30 -36.41
C ASP A 131 30.65 -34.94 -35.35
N THR A 132 31.24 -33.74 -35.49
CA THR A 132 32.24 -33.24 -34.54
C THR A 132 31.59 -32.88 -33.20
N VAL A 133 32.13 -33.38 -32.09
CA VAL A 133 31.75 -33.00 -30.73
C VAL A 133 32.82 -32.09 -30.14
N ILE A 134 32.46 -30.85 -29.82
CA ILE A 134 33.35 -29.86 -29.24
C ILE A 134 32.92 -29.58 -27.80
N ARG A 135 33.84 -29.72 -26.85
CA ARG A 135 33.54 -29.57 -25.43
C ARG A 135 34.67 -28.98 -24.60
N ASP A 136 34.28 -28.48 -23.43
CA ASP A 136 35.19 -28.09 -22.35
C ASP A 136 36.19 -26.99 -22.74
N GLY A 137 35.77 -26.06 -23.61
CA GLY A 137 36.61 -24.98 -24.15
C GLY A 137 37.40 -25.32 -25.41
N GLY A 138 37.21 -26.50 -26.00
CA GLY A 138 37.76 -26.81 -27.33
C GLY A 138 37.15 -25.95 -28.44
N GLY A 139 37.83 -25.88 -29.60
CA GLY A 139 37.42 -25.01 -30.69
C GLY A 139 37.51 -25.63 -32.09
N GLN A 140 36.57 -25.26 -32.97
CA GLN A 140 36.65 -25.50 -34.41
C GLN A 140 36.70 -24.17 -35.18
N SER A 141 37.76 -23.97 -35.95
CA SER A 141 37.89 -22.88 -36.92
C SER A 141 37.47 -23.39 -38.29
N LEU A 142 36.39 -22.84 -38.83
CA LEU A 142 35.69 -23.37 -40.00
C LEU A 142 35.73 -22.39 -41.18
N ASN A 143 36.46 -22.76 -42.22
CA ASN A 143 36.50 -22.11 -43.53
C ASN A 143 35.93 -23.01 -44.64
N GLY A 144 35.80 -24.33 -44.39
CA GLY A 144 35.15 -25.31 -45.26
C GLY A 144 33.73 -25.66 -44.82
N LEU A 145 33.36 -26.94 -44.84
CA LEU A 145 32.05 -27.46 -44.45
C LEU A 145 32.10 -28.21 -43.11
N ALA A 146 31.19 -27.90 -42.19
CA ALA A 146 30.93 -28.70 -40.99
C ALA A 146 29.46 -29.14 -40.94
N VAL A 147 29.20 -30.43 -40.69
CA VAL A 147 27.86 -31.00 -40.61
C VAL A 147 27.65 -31.67 -39.26
N ASN A 148 26.52 -31.38 -38.60
CA ASN A 148 26.08 -31.96 -37.33
C ASN A 148 27.06 -31.73 -36.15
N THR A 149 27.71 -30.58 -36.09
CA THR A 149 28.59 -30.23 -34.96
C THR A 149 27.78 -30.10 -33.67
N THR A 150 28.24 -30.69 -32.57
CA THR A 150 27.64 -30.51 -31.24
C THR A 150 28.59 -29.71 -30.33
N LEU A 151 28.12 -28.60 -29.77
CA LEU A 151 28.87 -27.73 -28.85
C LEU A 151 28.34 -27.90 -27.42
N ASN A 152 29.20 -28.31 -26.48
CA ASN A 152 28.86 -28.49 -25.06
C ASN A 152 29.89 -27.80 -24.16
N ASN A 153 29.51 -27.41 -22.96
CA ASN A 153 30.43 -26.95 -21.89
C ASN A 153 31.50 -25.96 -22.39
N ARG A 154 31.10 -24.86 -23.03
CA ARG A 154 32.01 -23.86 -23.62
C ARG A 154 32.77 -24.32 -24.88
N GLY A 155 32.31 -25.37 -25.55
CA GLY A 155 32.81 -25.71 -26.89
C GLY A 155 32.48 -24.59 -27.89
N GLU A 156 33.47 -24.23 -28.72
CA GLU A 156 33.38 -23.10 -29.63
C GLU A 156 33.45 -23.51 -31.10
N GLN A 157 32.62 -22.90 -31.94
CA GLN A 157 32.72 -23.00 -33.40
C GLN A 157 32.77 -21.59 -34.00
N TRP A 158 33.85 -21.27 -34.71
CA TRP A 158 34.01 -20.02 -35.44
C TRP A 158 33.86 -20.28 -36.94
N VAL A 159 32.74 -19.84 -37.50
CA VAL A 159 32.46 -19.93 -38.94
C VAL A 159 33.04 -18.67 -39.60
N HIS A 160 34.13 -18.83 -40.33
CA HIS A 160 34.83 -17.75 -41.03
C HIS A 160 34.21 -17.51 -42.41
N GLU A 161 34.75 -16.52 -43.13
CA GLU A 161 34.38 -16.23 -44.51
C GLU A 161 34.48 -17.49 -45.39
N GLY A 162 33.42 -17.77 -46.17
CA GLY A 162 33.32 -18.97 -47.02
C GLY A 162 32.95 -20.26 -46.27
N GLY A 163 33.08 -20.27 -44.94
CA GLY A 163 32.73 -21.42 -44.10
C GLY A 163 31.23 -21.64 -44.00
N VAL A 164 30.82 -22.91 -44.00
CA VAL A 164 29.41 -23.33 -43.89
C VAL A 164 29.24 -24.34 -42.76
N ALA A 165 28.47 -23.99 -41.73
CA ALA A 165 28.05 -24.90 -40.67
C ALA A 165 26.59 -25.33 -40.88
N THR A 166 26.33 -26.63 -40.93
CA THR A 166 24.97 -27.19 -41.11
C THR A 166 24.60 -28.07 -39.93
N GLY A 167 23.45 -27.80 -39.32
CA GLY A 167 22.92 -28.64 -38.23
C GLY A 167 23.70 -28.54 -36.92
N THR A 168 24.36 -27.42 -36.63
CA THR A 168 25.07 -27.25 -35.35
C THR A 168 24.08 -27.23 -34.19
N ILE A 169 24.32 -28.05 -33.16
CA ILE A 169 23.56 -28.05 -31.90
C ILE A 169 24.41 -27.36 -30.82
N ILE A 170 23.89 -26.27 -30.25
CA ILE A 170 24.55 -25.49 -29.20
C ILE A 170 23.86 -25.79 -27.86
N ASN A 171 24.50 -26.63 -27.06
CA ASN A 171 24.03 -26.97 -25.71
C ASN A 171 24.75 -26.12 -24.65
N ARG A 172 24.53 -26.46 -23.38
CA ARG A 172 25.01 -25.75 -22.18
C ARG A 172 26.35 -25.03 -22.37
N ASP A 173 26.32 -23.71 -22.24
CA ASP A 173 27.47 -22.80 -22.32
C ASP A 173 28.26 -22.86 -23.66
N GLY A 174 27.81 -23.61 -24.67
CA GLY A 174 28.42 -23.66 -25.99
C GLY A 174 28.25 -22.36 -26.78
N TYR A 175 29.13 -22.14 -27.75
CA TYR A 175 29.20 -20.88 -28.48
C TYR A 175 29.51 -21.06 -29.97
N GLN A 176 28.64 -20.53 -30.83
CA GLN A 176 28.89 -20.42 -32.26
C GLN A 176 29.03 -18.95 -32.67
N SER A 177 30.11 -18.60 -33.33
CA SER A 177 30.34 -17.28 -33.93
C SER A 177 30.32 -17.39 -35.45
N VAL A 178 29.28 -16.86 -36.09
CA VAL A 178 29.18 -16.75 -37.54
C VAL A 178 29.75 -15.39 -37.96
N LYS A 179 31.00 -15.38 -38.41
CA LYS A 179 31.71 -14.15 -38.80
C LYS A 179 31.20 -13.63 -40.15
N SER A 180 31.63 -12.43 -40.53
CA SER A 180 31.33 -11.86 -41.86
C SER A 180 31.68 -12.86 -42.97
N GLY A 181 30.75 -13.05 -43.92
CA GLY A 181 30.91 -14.01 -45.03
C GLY A 181 30.72 -15.48 -44.66
N GLY A 182 30.53 -15.83 -43.39
CA GLY A 182 30.19 -17.18 -42.95
C GLY A 182 28.68 -17.47 -42.99
N LEU A 183 28.32 -18.75 -43.14
CA LEU A 183 26.94 -19.24 -43.17
C LEU A 183 26.71 -20.34 -42.13
N ALA A 184 25.64 -20.21 -41.35
CA ALA A 184 25.13 -21.29 -40.51
C ALA A 184 23.69 -21.64 -40.91
N THR A 185 23.38 -22.91 -41.11
CA THR A 185 22.03 -23.39 -41.48
C THR A 185 21.55 -24.46 -40.50
N GLY A 186 20.27 -24.40 -40.12
CA GLY A 186 19.66 -25.42 -39.25
C GLY A 186 20.25 -25.48 -37.83
N THR A 187 20.80 -24.37 -37.33
CA THR A 187 21.36 -24.32 -35.97
C THR A 187 20.24 -24.49 -34.93
N ILE A 188 20.48 -25.35 -33.93
CA ILE A 188 19.61 -25.52 -32.76
C ILE A 188 20.30 -24.92 -31.53
N ILE A 189 19.67 -23.95 -30.88
CA ILE A 189 20.26 -23.21 -29.74
C ILE A 189 19.50 -23.55 -28.45
N ASN A 190 20.21 -24.11 -27.46
CA ASN A 190 19.66 -24.55 -26.17
C ASN A 190 20.32 -23.84 -24.95
N THR A 191 21.10 -22.79 -25.17
CA THR A 191 21.80 -22.02 -24.12
C THR A 191 22.02 -20.57 -24.52
N GLY A 192 22.37 -19.72 -23.55
CA GLY A 192 22.78 -18.33 -23.74
C GLY A 192 21.77 -17.29 -23.26
N ALA A 193 20.58 -17.68 -22.80
CA ALA A 193 19.54 -16.79 -22.27
C ALA A 193 19.28 -16.97 -20.75
N GLU A 194 20.13 -17.72 -20.02
CA GLU A 194 19.93 -18.06 -18.60
C GLU A 194 19.89 -16.83 -17.66
N GLY A 195 20.32 -15.65 -18.12
CA GLY A 195 20.27 -14.37 -17.39
C GLY A 195 19.17 -13.40 -17.87
N GLY A 196 18.30 -13.83 -18.78
CA GLY A 196 17.31 -12.97 -19.42
C GLY A 196 17.86 -12.07 -20.53
N PRO A 197 17.03 -11.20 -21.11
CA PRO A 197 17.31 -10.54 -22.39
C PRO A 197 18.40 -9.47 -22.36
N ASP A 198 18.63 -8.85 -21.19
CA ASP A 198 19.67 -7.84 -20.98
C ASP A 198 20.94 -8.43 -20.35
N SER A 199 21.05 -9.76 -20.25
CA SER A 199 22.28 -10.41 -19.77
C SER A 199 23.44 -10.25 -20.76
N ASP A 200 24.63 -9.93 -20.25
CA ASP A 200 25.88 -9.91 -21.02
C ASP A 200 26.41 -11.34 -21.23
N ASN A 201 25.65 -12.13 -22.01
CA ASN A 201 26.02 -13.48 -22.43
C ASN A 201 26.80 -13.42 -23.74
N SER A 202 27.94 -12.72 -23.70
CA SER A 202 28.75 -12.44 -24.89
C SER A 202 29.47 -13.66 -25.50
N TYR A 203 29.51 -14.81 -24.82
CA TYR A 203 30.26 -16.00 -25.28
C TYR A 203 29.46 -17.30 -25.11
N THR A 204 28.13 -17.23 -25.24
CA THR A 204 27.25 -18.41 -25.24
C THR A 204 26.14 -18.22 -26.27
N GLY A 205 25.56 -19.32 -26.76
CA GLY A 205 24.55 -19.28 -27.82
C GLY A 205 25.16 -19.00 -29.20
N GLN A 206 24.43 -18.31 -30.07
CA GLN A 206 24.89 -17.98 -31.43
C GLN A 206 25.06 -16.46 -31.62
N LYS A 207 26.25 -16.03 -32.07
CA LYS A 207 26.51 -14.66 -32.53
C LYS A 207 26.62 -14.62 -34.05
N VAL A 208 25.90 -13.70 -34.68
CA VAL A 208 25.79 -13.60 -36.14
C VAL A 208 26.28 -12.24 -36.63
N GLN A 209 27.41 -12.23 -37.34
CA GLN A 209 27.91 -11.13 -38.17
C GLN A 209 27.80 -11.43 -39.67
N GLY A 210 27.78 -12.73 -40.04
CA GLY A 210 27.46 -13.24 -41.37
C GLY A 210 25.97 -13.56 -41.54
N THR A 211 25.65 -14.76 -42.02
CA THR A 211 24.26 -15.20 -42.25
C THR A 211 23.92 -16.46 -41.45
N ALA A 212 22.76 -16.46 -40.80
CA ALA A 212 22.15 -17.64 -40.19
C ALA A 212 20.77 -17.93 -40.81
N GLU A 213 20.48 -19.19 -41.16
CA GLU A 213 19.22 -19.58 -41.80
C GLU A 213 18.60 -20.79 -41.08
N SER A 214 17.26 -20.81 -40.98
CA SER A 214 16.50 -21.93 -40.37
C SER A 214 16.93 -22.23 -38.93
N THR A 215 17.27 -21.20 -38.15
CA THR A 215 17.67 -21.34 -36.75
C THR A 215 16.45 -21.69 -35.87
N THR A 216 16.59 -22.69 -35.01
CA THR A 216 15.62 -22.97 -33.92
C THR A 216 16.23 -22.58 -32.59
N ILE A 217 15.52 -21.71 -31.85
CA ILE A 217 15.90 -21.24 -30.52
C ILE A 217 14.94 -21.87 -29.51
N ASN A 218 15.44 -22.81 -28.71
CA ASN A 218 14.67 -23.45 -27.66
C ASN A 218 14.76 -22.65 -26.36
N LYS A 219 14.13 -23.18 -25.30
CA LYS A 219 14.25 -22.63 -23.95
C LYS A 219 15.72 -22.43 -23.57
N ASN A 220 16.01 -21.26 -23.00
CA ASN A 220 17.34 -20.77 -22.63
C ASN A 220 18.27 -20.50 -23.82
N GLY A 221 17.84 -20.72 -25.06
CA GLY A 221 18.62 -20.43 -26.26
C GLY A 221 18.70 -18.93 -26.54
N ARG A 222 19.87 -18.45 -27.00
CA ARG A 222 20.05 -17.07 -27.45
C ARG A 222 20.73 -16.96 -28.80
N GLN A 223 20.15 -16.14 -29.68
CA GLN A 223 20.80 -15.63 -30.88
C GLN A 223 21.01 -14.11 -30.78
N ILE A 224 22.21 -13.64 -31.11
CA ILE A 224 22.54 -12.22 -31.20
C ILE A 224 22.97 -11.89 -32.62
N ILE A 225 22.17 -11.08 -33.30
CA ILE A 225 22.46 -10.58 -34.65
C ILE A 225 23.15 -9.23 -34.51
N LEU A 226 24.42 -9.15 -34.84
CA LEU A 226 25.20 -7.93 -34.80
C LEU A 226 24.90 -7.05 -36.03
N PHE A 227 25.41 -5.80 -36.04
CA PHE A 227 25.05 -4.77 -37.03
C PHE A 227 25.13 -5.21 -38.50
N SER A 228 26.10 -6.05 -38.89
CA SER A 228 26.23 -6.58 -40.25
C SER A 228 25.53 -7.92 -40.47
N GLY A 229 25.05 -8.56 -39.41
CA GLY A 229 24.50 -9.91 -39.43
C GLY A 229 23.08 -9.97 -39.99
N ILE A 230 22.76 -11.12 -40.57
CA ILE A 230 21.43 -11.45 -41.10
C ILE A 230 20.98 -12.79 -40.54
N ALA A 231 19.79 -12.85 -39.96
CA ALA A 231 19.10 -14.11 -39.67
C ALA A 231 17.84 -14.24 -40.52
N ARG A 232 17.62 -15.43 -41.11
CA ARG A 232 16.43 -15.77 -41.90
C ARG A 232 15.74 -16.99 -41.32
N ASP A 233 14.41 -16.96 -41.32
CA ASP A 233 13.56 -18.11 -40.98
C ASP A 233 13.89 -18.65 -39.58
N THR A 234 13.83 -17.78 -38.58
CA THR A 234 14.13 -18.13 -37.19
C THR A 234 12.86 -18.51 -36.44
N LEU A 235 12.85 -19.70 -35.81
CA LEU A 235 11.79 -20.15 -34.92
C LEU A 235 12.23 -20.04 -33.47
N ILE A 236 11.45 -19.35 -32.64
CA ILE A 236 11.76 -19.10 -31.23
C ILE A 236 10.66 -19.65 -30.34
N TYR A 237 10.98 -20.63 -29.50
CA TYR A 237 10.07 -21.21 -28.52
C TYR A 237 10.11 -20.47 -27.18
N ALA A 238 9.16 -20.80 -26.30
CA ALA A 238 9.06 -20.26 -24.95
C ALA A 238 10.39 -20.27 -24.17
N GLY A 239 10.83 -19.09 -23.74
CA GLY A 239 12.08 -18.89 -23.01
C GLY A 239 13.34 -18.84 -23.88
N GLY A 240 13.21 -18.81 -25.20
CA GLY A 240 14.29 -18.50 -26.14
C GLY A 240 14.27 -17.03 -26.57
N ASP A 241 15.44 -16.49 -26.89
CA ASP A 241 15.66 -15.06 -27.14
C ASP A 241 16.41 -14.79 -28.46
N GLN A 242 15.99 -13.76 -29.20
CA GLN A 242 16.75 -13.17 -30.31
C GLN A 242 16.98 -11.67 -30.07
N SER A 243 18.25 -11.24 -30.04
CA SER A 243 18.64 -9.82 -29.98
C SER A 243 19.07 -9.33 -31.36
N VAL A 244 18.38 -8.32 -31.90
CA VAL A 244 18.56 -7.83 -33.27
C VAL A 244 19.22 -6.44 -33.26
N HIS A 245 20.49 -6.37 -33.64
CA HIS A 245 21.20 -5.13 -33.99
C HIS A 245 21.46 -5.01 -35.50
N GLY A 246 21.41 -6.13 -36.22
CA GLY A 246 21.44 -6.20 -37.70
C GLY A 246 20.05 -6.41 -38.27
N ARG A 247 19.87 -7.50 -39.05
CA ARG A 247 18.60 -7.80 -39.73
C ARG A 247 18.05 -9.18 -39.37
N ALA A 248 16.79 -9.24 -38.96
CA ALA A 248 16.03 -10.48 -38.78
C ALA A 248 14.88 -10.54 -39.79
N LEU A 249 14.75 -11.64 -40.53
CA LEU A 249 13.75 -11.81 -41.58
C LEU A 249 12.97 -13.11 -41.32
N ASN A 250 11.63 -13.04 -41.35
CA ASN A 250 10.74 -14.18 -41.15
C ASN A 250 10.94 -14.88 -39.80
N THR A 251 10.88 -14.12 -38.71
CA THR A 251 10.94 -14.70 -37.35
C THR A 251 9.56 -15.16 -36.91
N THR A 252 9.44 -16.37 -36.37
CA THR A 252 8.21 -16.88 -35.73
C THR A 252 8.42 -17.03 -34.23
N LEU A 253 7.59 -16.37 -33.43
CA LEU A 253 7.64 -16.37 -31.97
C LEU A 253 6.52 -17.27 -31.40
N ASN A 254 6.85 -18.49 -30.99
CA ASN A 254 5.95 -19.45 -30.34
C ASN A 254 6.20 -19.45 -28.82
N GLY A 255 5.83 -18.37 -28.16
CA GLY A 255 6.16 -18.14 -26.75
C GLY A 255 7.52 -17.46 -26.51
N GLY A 256 8.33 -17.33 -27.56
CA GLY A 256 9.69 -16.76 -27.49
C GLY A 256 9.75 -15.25 -27.66
N TYR A 257 10.97 -14.70 -27.53
CA TYR A 257 11.20 -13.26 -27.45
C TYR A 257 12.10 -12.75 -28.58
N GLN A 258 11.74 -11.60 -29.15
CA GLN A 258 12.61 -10.84 -30.07
C GLN A 258 12.77 -9.40 -29.60
N TYR A 259 14.01 -8.97 -29.43
CA TYR A 259 14.37 -7.61 -29.05
C TYR A 259 15.05 -6.91 -30.21
N VAL A 260 14.39 -5.89 -30.76
CA VAL A 260 14.93 -5.08 -31.84
C VAL A 260 15.55 -3.83 -31.22
N HIS A 261 16.88 -3.79 -31.25
CA HIS A 261 17.66 -2.70 -30.67
C HIS A 261 17.79 -1.53 -31.65
N LYS A 262 18.40 -0.44 -31.16
CA LYS A 262 18.76 0.71 -32.00
C LYS A 262 19.48 0.26 -33.28
N ASP A 263 19.05 0.81 -34.41
CA ASP A 263 19.53 0.53 -35.77
C ASP A 263 19.26 -0.89 -36.29
N GLY A 264 18.63 -1.75 -35.48
CA GLY A 264 18.19 -3.09 -35.86
C GLY A 264 16.88 -3.07 -36.65
N LEU A 265 16.72 -4.02 -37.57
CA LEU A 265 15.54 -4.19 -38.43
C LEU A 265 15.00 -5.61 -38.36
N ALA A 266 13.72 -5.78 -38.01
CA ALA A 266 13.02 -7.05 -38.15
C ALA A 266 11.87 -6.95 -39.18
N LEU A 267 11.79 -7.89 -40.13
CA LEU A 267 10.70 -7.94 -41.11
C LEU A 267 9.96 -9.28 -41.06
N ASN A 268 8.65 -9.22 -41.28
CA ASN A 268 7.76 -10.39 -41.36
C ASN A 268 7.79 -11.24 -40.08
N THR A 269 7.79 -10.59 -38.90
CA THR A 269 7.72 -11.32 -37.64
C THR A 269 6.29 -11.75 -37.35
N VAL A 270 6.09 -13.03 -37.05
CA VAL A 270 4.80 -13.60 -36.63
C VAL A 270 4.85 -13.86 -35.13
N ILE A 271 3.96 -13.21 -34.38
CA ILE A 271 3.88 -13.30 -32.92
C ILE A 271 2.69 -14.17 -32.55
N ASN A 272 2.94 -15.41 -32.14
CA ASN A 272 1.90 -16.34 -31.68
C ASN A 272 1.72 -16.25 -30.16
N GLU A 273 0.87 -17.12 -29.60
CA GLU A 273 0.55 -17.14 -28.17
C GLU A 273 1.81 -17.16 -27.28
N GLY A 274 1.85 -16.21 -26.34
CA GLY A 274 2.97 -15.99 -25.42
C GLY A 274 4.22 -15.39 -26.07
N GLY A 275 4.24 -15.25 -27.40
CA GLY A 275 5.33 -14.61 -28.14
C GLY A 275 5.35 -13.12 -27.87
N TRP A 276 6.54 -12.54 -27.84
CA TRP A 276 6.70 -11.12 -27.50
C TRP A 276 7.82 -10.46 -28.31
N GLN A 277 7.43 -9.50 -29.17
CA GLN A 277 8.36 -8.66 -29.93
C GLN A 277 8.47 -7.29 -29.25
N VAL A 278 9.70 -6.89 -28.92
CA VAL A 278 10.01 -5.60 -28.29
C VAL A 278 10.84 -4.75 -29.22
N VAL A 279 10.32 -3.57 -29.57
CA VAL A 279 11.00 -2.56 -30.38
C VAL A 279 11.53 -1.47 -29.45
N LYS A 280 12.84 -1.43 -29.25
CA LYS A 280 13.52 -0.42 -28.43
C LYS A 280 13.67 0.89 -29.22
N ALA A 281 14.06 1.97 -28.53
CA ALA A 281 14.29 3.27 -29.18
C ALA A 281 15.30 3.17 -30.33
N GLY A 282 14.92 3.65 -31.51
CA GLY A 282 15.71 3.57 -32.74
C GLY A 282 15.72 2.21 -33.43
N GLY A 283 15.00 1.21 -32.92
CA GLY A 283 14.75 -0.05 -33.64
C GLY A 283 13.54 0.06 -34.56
N ALA A 284 13.54 -0.73 -35.64
CA ALA A 284 12.47 -0.72 -36.63
C ALA A 284 11.94 -2.13 -36.94
N VAL A 285 10.62 -2.26 -37.04
CA VAL A 285 9.96 -3.49 -37.49
C VAL A 285 8.96 -3.23 -38.61
N GLY A 286 8.78 -4.21 -39.49
CA GLY A 286 7.86 -4.12 -40.63
C GLY A 286 7.13 -5.43 -40.87
N ASN A 287 5.86 -5.34 -41.29
CA ASN A 287 5.00 -6.51 -41.56
C ASN A 287 4.88 -7.46 -40.35
N THR A 288 4.85 -6.93 -39.13
CA THR A 288 4.60 -7.74 -37.94
C THR A 288 3.16 -8.22 -37.92
N THR A 289 2.92 -9.50 -37.69
CA THR A 289 1.59 -10.08 -37.44
C THR A 289 1.47 -10.46 -35.98
N ILE A 290 0.48 -9.91 -35.27
CA ILE A 290 0.18 -10.20 -33.88
C ILE A 290 -1.05 -11.11 -33.83
N ASN A 291 -0.87 -12.38 -33.46
CA ASN A 291 -1.96 -13.32 -33.25
C ASN A 291 -2.48 -13.26 -31.82
N GLN A 292 -3.55 -14.02 -31.54
CA GLN A 292 -4.17 -14.10 -30.22
C GLN A 292 -3.12 -14.42 -29.14
N ASN A 293 -3.13 -13.64 -28.06
CA ASN A 293 -2.21 -13.73 -26.92
C ASN A 293 -0.72 -13.54 -27.27
N GLY A 294 -0.40 -13.05 -28.48
CA GLY A 294 0.91 -12.52 -28.81
C GLY A 294 0.99 -11.02 -28.48
N GLU A 295 2.17 -10.51 -28.16
CA GLU A 295 2.39 -9.11 -27.82
C GLU A 295 3.43 -8.43 -28.73
N LEU A 296 3.05 -7.30 -29.33
CA LEU A 296 4.00 -6.31 -29.87
C LEU A 296 4.12 -5.15 -28.89
N ARG A 297 5.34 -4.88 -28.42
CA ARG A 297 5.67 -3.72 -27.58
C ARG A 297 6.57 -2.75 -28.33
N VAL A 298 6.11 -1.53 -28.55
CA VAL A 298 6.88 -0.47 -29.20
C VAL A 298 7.14 0.65 -28.21
N HIS A 299 8.41 0.80 -27.81
CA HIS A 299 8.83 1.85 -26.88
C HIS A 299 8.87 3.22 -27.57
N ALA A 300 8.98 4.29 -26.77
CA ALA A 300 9.20 5.64 -27.27
C ALA A 300 10.42 5.69 -28.21
N GLY A 301 10.24 6.30 -29.39
CA GLY A 301 11.26 6.36 -30.45
C GLY A 301 11.51 5.04 -31.20
N GLY A 302 10.75 3.97 -30.94
CA GLY A 302 10.72 2.78 -31.78
C GLY A 302 9.71 2.91 -32.93
N GLU A 303 9.92 2.15 -34.01
CA GLU A 303 9.08 2.18 -35.21
C GLU A 303 8.54 0.80 -35.58
N ALA A 304 7.23 0.69 -35.83
CA ALA A 304 6.57 -0.50 -36.33
C ALA A 304 5.62 -0.14 -37.48
N THR A 305 5.87 -0.66 -38.68
CA THR A 305 5.06 -0.36 -39.88
C THR A 305 4.38 -1.61 -40.43
N ALA A 306 3.25 -1.40 -41.12
CA ALA A 306 2.44 -2.49 -41.69
C ALA A 306 2.11 -3.60 -40.68
N VAL A 307 1.81 -3.21 -39.43
CA VAL A 307 1.39 -4.16 -38.38
C VAL A 307 0.02 -4.74 -38.74
N THR A 308 -0.11 -6.05 -38.67
CA THR A 308 -1.41 -6.74 -38.71
C THR A 308 -1.75 -7.23 -37.31
N GLN A 309 -2.66 -6.53 -36.63
CA GLN A 309 -3.14 -6.91 -35.31
C GLN A 309 -4.42 -7.74 -35.46
N ASN A 310 -4.30 -9.07 -35.34
CA ASN A 310 -5.45 -9.96 -35.34
C ASN A 310 -6.21 -9.87 -34.01
N THR A 311 -7.44 -10.37 -33.99
CA THR A 311 -8.28 -10.34 -32.78
C THR A 311 -7.59 -11.06 -31.62
N GLY A 312 -7.54 -10.38 -30.48
CA GLY A 312 -6.88 -10.85 -29.27
C GLY A 312 -5.36 -10.69 -29.27
N GLY A 313 -4.78 -10.03 -30.28
CA GLY A 313 -3.38 -9.63 -30.31
C GLY A 313 -3.14 -8.34 -29.52
N ALA A 314 -2.13 -8.35 -28.66
CA ALA A 314 -1.83 -7.23 -27.78
C ALA A 314 -0.85 -6.25 -28.43
N LEU A 315 -1.23 -4.98 -28.52
CA LEU A 315 -0.35 -3.87 -28.86
C LEU A 315 -0.06 -3.05 -27.60
N VAL A 316 1.20 -2.94 -27.20
CA VAL A 316 1.65 -2.12 -26.06
C VAL A 316 2.54 -0.98 -26.55
N THR A 317 2.07 0.26 -26.44
CA THR A 317 2.80 1.42 -26.95
C THR A 317 2.42 2.72 -26.26
N SER A 318 3.03 3.83 -26.68
CA SER A 318 2.68 5.19 -26.28
C SER A 318 2.65 6.11 -27.48
N THR A 319 2.07 7.29 -27.32
CA THR A 319 2.06 8.33 -28.36
C THR A 319 3.46 8.88 -28.71
N ALA A 320 4.54 8.45 -28.04
CA ALA A 320 5.93 8.76 -28.40
C ALA A 320 6.59 7.72 -29.32
N ALA A 321 5.88 6.65 -29.70
CA ALA A 321 6.33 5.68 -30.68
C ALA A 321 5.76 6.00 -32.09
N THR A 322 6.26 5.29 -33.11
CA THR A 322 5.64 5.27 -34.44
C THR A 322 5.08 3.87 -34.72
N VAL A 323 3.77 3.74 -34.87
CA VAL A 323 3.10 2.46 -35.17
C VAL A 323 2.06 2.66 -36.25
N THR A 324 2.09 1.89 -37.33
CA THR A 324 1.06 1.92 -38.39
C THR A 324 0.66 0.51 -38.79
N GLY A 325 -0.63 0.31 -39.08
CA GLY A 325 -1.11 -1.02 -39.40
C GLY A 325 -2.60 -1.12 -39.63
N ILE A 326 -3.09 -2.36 -39.61
CA ILE A 326 -4.49 -2.74 -39.68
C ILE A 326 -4.81 -3.61 -38.47
N ASN A 327 -5.91 -3.31 -37.79
CA ASN A 327 -6.50 -4.15 -36.77
C ASN A 327 -7.90 -4.60 -37.23
N ARG A 328 -8.63 -5.31 -36.36
CA ARG A 328 -9.98 -5.81 -36.65
C ARG A 328 -11.03 -4.72 -36.97
N LEU A 329 -10.73 -3.44 -36.71
CA LEU A 329 -11.58 -2.28 -37.04
C LEU A 329 -11.08 -1.48 -38.26
N GLY A 330 -10.02 -1.93 -38.93
CA GLY A 330 -9.44 -1.27 -40.10
C GLY A 330 -8.06 -0.66 -39.82
N ALA A 331 -7.69 0.36 -40.60
CA ALA A 331 -6.39 1.00 -40.46
C ALA A 331 -6.28 1.76 -39.13
N PHE A 332 -5.12 1.68 -38.48
CA PHE A 332 -4.81 2.42 -37.26
C PHE A 332 -3.41 3.03 -37.33
N SER A 333 -3.17 4.05 -36.51
CA SER A 333 -1.88 4.73 -36.47
C SER A 333 -1.56 5.31 -35.09
N VAL A 334 -0.26 5.42 -34.80
CA VAL A 334 0.36 6.22 -33.74
C VAL A 334 1.54 6.91 -34.39
N VAL A 335 1.42 8.19 -34.70
CA VAL A 335 2.41 8.96 -35.47
C VAL A 335 2.48 10.37 -34.91
N GLU A 336 3.69 10.86 -34.65
CA GLU A 336 3.96 12.26 -34.25
C GLU A 336 3.07 12.76 -33.10
N GLY A 337 2.92 11.96 -32.03
CA GLY A 337 2.10 12.36 -30.88
C GLY A 337 0.59 12.18 -31.07
N LYS A 338 0.14 11.62 -32.19
CA LYS A 338 -1.28 11.34 -32.48
C LYS A 338 -1.54 9.86 -32.70
N ALA A 339 -2.42 9.27 -31.91
CA ALA A 339 -2.97 7.94 -32.11
C ALA A 339 -4.38 8.01 -32.73
N ASP A 340 -4.72 7.08 -33.62
CA ASP A 340 -6.05 6.94 -34.21
C ASP A 340 -6.42 5.46 -34.42
N ASN A 341 -7.66 5.11 -34.07
CA ASN A 341 -8.27 3.78 -34.24
C ASN A 341 -7.49 2.63 -33.58
N VAL A 342 -6.81 2.90 -32.46
CA VAL A 342 -6.05 1.88 -31.73
C VAL A 342 -7.01 0.94 -30.99
N VAL A 343 -6.82 -0.37 -31.14
CA VAL A 343 -7.56 -1.42 -30.43
C VAL A 343 -6.67 -2.00 -29.33
N LEU A 344 -7.19 -2.03 -28.10
CA LEU A 344 -6.51 -2.52 -26.91
C LEU A 344 -7.28 -3.69 -26.32
N GLU A 345 -6.67 -4.88 -26.31
CA GLU A 345 -7.26 -6.13 -25.81
C GLU A 345 -6.14 -7.08 -25.35
N ASN A 346 -6.44 -8.05 -24.47
CA ASN A 346 -5.52 -9.10 -24.00
C ASN A 346 -4.15 -8.59 -23.50
N GLY A 347 -4.13 -7.50 -22.73
CA GLY A 347 -2.91 -6.87 -22.22
C GLY A 347 -2.39 -5.72 -23.09
N GLY A 348 -3.03 -5.46 -24.25
CA GLY A 348 -2.76 -4.28 -25.06
C GLY A 348 -2.93 -2.99 -24.26
N ARG A 349 -2.04 -2.03 -24.48
CA ARG A 349 -1.99 -0.79 -23.72
C ARG A 349 -1.54 0.40 -24.55
N LEU A 350 -2.23 1.54 -24.40
CA LEU A 350 -1.82 2.82 -24.95
C LEU A 350 -1.62 3.85 -23.85
N ASP A 351 -0.41 4.39 -23.77
CA ASP A 351 -0.10 5.57 -22.96
C ASP A 351 -0.22 6.85 -23.82
N VAL A 352 -1.20 7.70 -23.51
CA VAL A 352 -1.36 9.02 -24.12
C VAL A 352 -0.65 10.05 -23.26
N LEU A 353 0.50 10.51 -23.74
CA LEU A 353 1.36 11.45 -23.02
C LEU A 353 0.82 12.88 -23.02
N THR A 354 1.37 13.73 -22.16
CA THR A 354 1.04 15.16 -22.06
C THR A 354 1.24 15.86 -23.41
N GLY A 355 0.23 16.62 -23.85
CA GLY A 355 0.24 17.35 -25.12
C GLY A 355 -0.05 16.48 -26.35
N HIS A 356 -0.19 15.16 -26.19
CA HIS A 356 -0.50 14.23 -27.26
C HIS A 356 -1.99 13.89 -27.30
N THR A 357 -2.43 13.32 -28.43
CA THR A 357 -3.85 13.02 -28.68
C THR A 357 -4.05 11.56 -29.12
N ALA A 358 -5.14 10.94 -28.69
CA ALA A 358 -5.67 9.70 -29.23
C ALA A 358 -7.12 9.87 -29.70
N THR A 359 -7.49 9.31 -30.84
CA THR A 359 -8.86 9.33 -31.36
C THR A 359 -9.34 7.90 -31.66
N ASN A 360 -10.63 7.65 -31.46
CA ASN A 360 -11.26 6.36 -31.81
C ASN A 360 -10.63 5.14 -31.14
N THR A 361 -10.09 5.29 -29.92
CA THR A 361 -9.48 4.17 -29.20
C THR A 361 -10.56 3.21 -28.70
N ARG A 362 -10.44 1.93 -29.07
CA ARG A 362 -11.27 0.84 -28.54
C ARG A 362 -10.53 0.13 -27.40
N VAL A 363 -11.16 0.04 -26.23
CA VAL A 363 -10.56 -0.60 -25.04
C VAL A 363 -11.43 -1.78 -24.62
N ASP A 364 -11.04 -2.99 -25.01
CA ASP A 364 -11.75 -4.24 -24.70
C ASP A 364 -11.12 -4.98 -23.52
N ASP A 365 -11.59 -6.22 -23.28
CA ASP A 365 -11.16 -7.05 -22.16
C ASP A 365 -9.64 -7.19 -22.09
N GLY A 366 -9.08 -6.91 -20.91
CA GLY A 366 -7.64 -6.88 -20.66
C GLY A 366 -6.90 -5.70 -21.32
N GLY A 367 -7.56 -4.86 -22.11
CA GLY A 367 -6.99 -3.66 -22.71
C GLY A 367 -6.90 -2.49 -21.71
N THR A 368 -5.86 -1.67 -21.81
CA THR A 368 -5.68 -0.51 -20.92
C THR A 368 -5.38 0.78 -21.68
N LEU A 369 -6.23 1.80 -21.51
CA LEU A 369 -5.95 3.16 -21.94
C LEU A 369 -5.49 3.99 -20.73
N ASP A 370 -4.28 4.53 -20.79
CA ASP A 370 -3.75 5.47 -19.80
C ASP A 370 -3.60 6.85 -20.42
N VAL A 371 -4.42 7.80 -19.97
CA VAL A 371 -4.37 9.19 -20.40
C VAL A 371 -3.75 10.03 -19.29
N ARG A 372 -2.52 10.45 -19.52
CA ARG A 372 -1.76 11.27 -18.55
C ARG A 372 -2.33 12.69 -18.48
N ASN A 373 -2.02 13.38 -17.40
CA ASN A 373 -2.34 14.80 -17.24
C ASN A 373 -1.88 15.63 -18.47
N GLY A 374 -2.80 16.42 -19.02
CA GLY A 374 -2.61 17.18 -20.26
C GLY A 374 -2.61 16.35 -21.56
N GLY A 375 -2.83 15.04 -21.50
CA GLY A 375 -3.10 14.18 -22.66
C GLY A 375 -4.57 14.25 -23.06
N THR A 376 -4.86 14.00 -24.34
CA THR A 376 -6.23 14.03 -24.89
C THR A 376 -6.63 12.70 -25.51
N ALA A 377 -7.79 12.15 -25.17
CA ALA A 377 -8.37 10.96 -25.81
C ALA A 377 -9.85 11.20 -26.14
N THR A 378 -10.24 11.14 -27.41
CA THR A 378 -11.63 11.41 -27.83
C THR A 378 -12.23 10.25 -28.59
N THR A 379 -13.55 10.13 -28.54
CA THR A 379 -14.30 8.98 -29.10
C THR A 379 -13.77 7.65 -28.55
N VAL A 380 -13.42 7.62 -27.26
CA VAL A 380 -13.03 6.39 -26.58
C VAL A 380 -14.23 5.46 -26.53
N SER A 381 -14.04 4.19 -26.90
CA SER A 381 -15.07 3.16 -26.80
C SER A 381 -14.64 2.12 -25.79
N MET A 382 -15.23 2.17 -24.60
CA MET A 382 -14.96 1.20 -23.54
C MET A 382 -15.82 -0.05 -23.75
N GLY A 383 -15.17 -1.21 -23.90
CA GLY A 383 -15.78 -2.53 -23.85
C GLY A 383 -15.81 -3.08 -22.43
N ASN A 384 -16.46 -4.24 -22.26
CA ASN A 384 -16.42 -4.97 -21.00
C ASN A 384 -14.99 -5.42 -20.69
N GLY A 385 -14.55 -5.25 -19.44
CA GLY A 385 -13.18 -5.59 -19.01
C GLY A 385 -12.11 -4.59 -19.45
N GLY A 386 -12.47 -3.53 -20.19
CA GLY A 386 -11.56 -2.45 -20.56
C GLY A 386 -11.18 -1.58 -19.37
N VAL A 387 -9.91 -1.20 -19.31
CA VAL A 387 -9.33 -0.43 -18.21
C VAL A 387 -9.04 1.01 -18.64
N LEU A 388 -9.54 1.97 -17.86
CA LEU A 388 -9.22 3.40 -18.00
C LEU A 388 -8.37 3.86 -16.82
N LEU A 389 -7.21 4.44 -17.10
CA LEU A 389 -6.39 5.18 -16.15
C LEU A 389 -6.39 6.65 -16.58
N ALA A 390 -6.86 7.55 -15.71
CA ALA A 390 -6.90 8.98 -16.01
C ALA A 390 -6.87 9.83 -14.73
N ASP A 391 -6.62 11.12 -14.90
CA ASP A 391 -6.81 12.13 -13.85
C ASP A 391 -7.63 13.30 -14.38
N SER A 392 -8.16 14.14 -13.48
CA SER A 392 -9.01 15.28 -13.83
C SER A 392 -8.32 16.36 -14.67
N GLY A 393 -6.99 16.32 -14.80
CA GLY A 393 -6.21 17.18 -15.71
C GLY A 393 -6.06 16.63 -17.13
N ALA A 394 -6.58 15.43 -17.42
CA ALA A 394 -6.67 14.91 -18.78
C ALA A 394 -7.91 15.46 -19.52
N ALA A 395 -7.93 15.30 -20.85
CA ALA A 395 -9.12 15.55 -21.67
C ALA A 395 -9.60 14.24 -22.29
N VAL A 396 -10.69 13.65 -21.78
CA VAL A 396 -11.21 12.37 -22.25
C VAL A 396 -12.67 12.50 -22.65
N SER A 397 -13.09 11.90 -23.76
CA SER A 397 -14.51 11.76 -24.10
C SER A 397 -14.77 10.43 -24.79
N GLY A 398 -15.91 9.81 -24.48
CA GLY A 398 -16.20 8.49 -25.01
C GLY A 398 -17.54 7.92 -24.57
N THR A 399 -17.69 6.63 -24.82
CA THR A 399 -18.84 5.82 -24.44
C THR A 399 -18.39 4.64 -23.59
N ARG A 400 -19.15 4.37 -22.53
CA ARG A 400 -19.01 3.23 -21.61
C ARG A 400 -19.51 1.96 -22.27
N SER A 401 -19.22 0.81 -21.65
CA SER A 401 -19.73 -0.49 -22.08
C SER A 401 -21.26 -0.61 -22.03
N ASP A 402 -21.91 0.18 -21.16
CA ASP A 402 -23.38 0.29 -21.07
C ASP A 402 -23.98 1.30 -22.07
N GLY A 403 -23.17 1.87 -22.97
CA GLY A 403 -23.58 2.80 -24.01
C GLY A 403 -23.74 4.25 -23.56
N LYS A 404 -23.56 4.57 -22.28
CA LYS A 404 -23.62 5.95 -21.78
C LYS A 404 -22.37 6.73 -22.17
N ALA A 405 -22.54 8.01 -22.49
CA ALA A 405 -21.40 8.91 -22.67
C ALA A 405 -20.70 9.20 -21.33
N PHE A 406 -19.41 9.50 -21.38
CA PHE A 406 -18.63 10.01 -20.24
C PHE A 406 -17.60 11.03 -20.73
N SER A 407 -17.14 11.91 -19.85
CA SER A 407 -16.11 12.88 -20.19
C SER A 407 -15.23 13.30 -19.02
N ILE A 408 -14.05 13.81 -19.35
CA ILE A 408 -13.11 14.50 -18.48
C ILE A 408 -12.61 15.71 -19.27
N GLY A 409 -12.68 16.91 -18.72
CA GLY A 409 -12.14 18.10 -19.37
C GLY A 409 -12.27 19.35 -18.51
N GLY A 410 -11.25 20.20 -18.53
CA GLY A 410 -11.26 21.46 -17.78
C GLY A 410 -11.44 21.29 -16.27
N GLY A 411 -10.90 20.21 -15.69
CA GLY A 411 -11.09 19.90 -14.27
C GLY A 411 -12.49 19.39 -13.91
N GLN A 412 -13.29 18.98 -14.89
CA GLN A 412 -14.62 18.38 -14.71
C GLN A 412 -14.62 16.96 -15.26
N ALA A 413 -14.99 15.99 -14.43
CA ALA A 413 -15.27 14.62 -14.86
C ALA A 413 -16.76 14.34 -14.74
N ASP A 414 -17.32 13.61 -15.69
CA ASP A 414 -18.75 13.33 -15.76
C ASP A 414 -19.00 11.88 -16.17
N ALA A 415 -19.90 11.22 -15.44
CA ALA A 415 -20.42 9.88 -15.70
C ALA A 415 -19.34 8.78 -15.83
N LEU A 416 -18.20 8.90 -15.14
CA LEU A 416 -17.13 7.90 -15.19
C LEU A 416 -17.61 6.51 -14.73
N MET A 417 -17.14 5.46 -15.40
CA MET A 417 -17.26 4.08 -14.94
C MET A 417 -15.87 3.50 -14.68
N LEU A 418 -15.60 3.15 -13.43
CA LEU A 418 -14.31 2.62 -12.99
C LEU A 418 -14.50 1.16 -12.56
N GLU A 419 -14.44 0.27 -13.53
CA GLU A 419 -14.43 -1.18 -13.30
C GLU A 419 -13.10 -1.63 -12.66
N LYS A 420 -13.01 -2.90 -12.24
CA LYS A 420 -11.79 -3.47 -11.68
C LYS A 420 -10.57 -3.24 -12.59
N GLY A 421 -9.50 -2.69 -12.00
CA GLY A 421 -8.28 -2.30 -12.72
C GLY A 421 -8.28 -0.84 -13.20
N SER A 422 -9.45 -0.24 -13.42
CA SER A 422 -9.57 1.18 -13.76
C SER A 422 -9.29 2.05 -12.53
N SER A 423 -8.69 3.22 -12.78
CA SER A 423 -8.40 4.19 -11.74
C SER A 423 -8.56 5.62 -12.21
N PHE A 424 -9.14 6.46 -11.35
CA PHE A 424 -9.26 7.89 -11.59
C PHE A 424 -8.66 8.69 -10.43
N THR A 425 -7.93 9.76 -10.75
CA THR A 425 -7.45 10.74 -9.76
C THR A 425 -8.13 12.09 -9.92
N LEU A 426 -8.87 12.53 -8.90
CA LEU A 426 -9.41 13.88 -8.81
C LEU A 426 -8.39 14.82 -8.16
N ASN A 427 -7.93 15.82 -8.90
CA ASN A 427 -7.01 16.84 -8.40
C ASN A 427 -7.75 17.88 -7.53
N ALA A 428 -7.00 18.64 -6.75
CA ALA A 428 -7.58 19.66 -5.87
C ALA A 428 -8.20 20.81 -6.68
N GLY A 429 -9.45 21.17 -6.35
CA GLY A 429 -10.21 22.22 -7.04
C GLY A 429 -11.12 21.72 -8.16
N ASP A 430 -10.90 20.48 -8.60
CA ASP A 430 -11.67 19.86 -9.68
C ASP A 430 -12.96 19.22 -9.16
N THR A 431 -13.84 18.81 -10.07
CA THR A 431 -15.12 18.15 -9.75
C THR A 431 -15.32 16.86 -10.54
N ALA A 432 -15.85 15.83 -9.89
CA ALA A 432 -16.30 14.61 -10.53
C ALA A 432 -17.78 14.38 -10.24
N THR A 433 -18.58 14.29 -11.30
CA THR A 433 -20.04 14.17 -11.27
C THR A 433 -20.45 12.76 -11.71
N ASP A 434 -21.42 12.17 -11.02
CA ASP A 434 -22.06 10.90 -11.40
C ASP A 434 -21.06 9.73 -11.64
N THR A 435 -19.97 9.71 -10.89
CA THR A 435 -18.95 8.67 -11.01
C THR A 435 -19.43 7.36 -10.39
N THR A 436 -19.33 6.27 -11.14
CA THR A 436 -19.56 4.90 -10.66
C THR A 436 -18.23 4.17 -10.56
N VAL A 437 -17.89 3.69 -9.36
CA VAL A 437 -16.75 2.83 -9.10
C VAL A 437 -17.27 1.43 -8.81
N ASN A 438 -16.89 0.46 -9.63
CA ASN A 438 -17.35 -0.93 -9.55
C ASN A 438 -16.14 -1.85 -9.46
N GLY A 439 -15.58 -2.01 -8.26
CA GLY A 439 -14.32 -2.72 -8.04
C GLY A 439 -13.04 -1.97 -8.47
N GLY A 440 -13.18 -0.78 -9.06
CA GLY A 440 -12.06 0.11 -9.42
C GLY A 440 -11.55 0.97 -8.25
N LEU A 441 -10.66 1.91 -8.58
CA LEU A 441 -10.04 2.84 -7.63
C LEU A 441 -10.35 4.31 -7.99
N PHE A 442 -10.91 5.06 -7.04
CA PHE A 442 -11.03 6.51 -7.11
C PHE A 442 -10.10 7.13 -6.05
N THR A 443 -9.16 7.97 -6.47
CA THR A 443 -8.33 8.76 -5.56
C THR A 443 -8.70 10.24 -5.64
N ALA A 444 -9.00 10.88 -4.52
CA ALA A 444 -9.23 12.33 -4.46
C ALA A 444 -8.16 13.02 -3.63
N ARG A 445 -7.39 13.90 -4.27
CA ARG A 445 -6.41 14.78 -3.61
C ARG A 445 -7.06 16.03 -3.00
N GLY A 446 -8.32 16.25 -3.34
CA GLY A 446 -9.22 17.32 -2.90
C GLY A 446 -10.41 17.37 -3.86
N GLY A 447 -10.98 18.56 -4.06
CA GLY A 447 -12.03 18.76 -5.05
C GLY A 447 -13.44 18.38 -4.55
N THR A 448 -14.36 18.20 -5.49
CA THR A 448 -15.78 17.97 -5.20
C THR A 448 -16.29 16.70 -5.88
N LEU A 449 -17.00 15.88 -5.12
CA LEU A 449 -17.87 14.82 -5.63
C LEU A 449 -19.28 15.39 -5.77
N ALA A 450 -19.86 15.29 -6.97
CA ALA A 450 -21.16 15.86 -7.30
C ALA A 450 -22.09 14.81 -7.94
N GLY A 451 -23.38 15.10 -7.96
CA GLY A 451 -24.42 14.17 -8.41
C GLY A 451 -24.46 12.91 -7.54
N THR A 452 -24.43 11.74 -8.18
CA THR A 452 -24.45 10.45 -7.50
C THR A 452 -23.12 9.72 -7.69
N THR A 453 -22.23 9.83 -6.69
CA THR A 453 -21.04 8.98 -6.65
C THR A 453 -21.40 7.60 -6.12
N THR A 454 -21.17 6.54 -6.89
CA THR A 454 -21.51 5.16 -6.53
C THR A 454 -20.26 4.33 -6.27
N LEU A 455 -20.20 3.60 -5.16
CA LEU A 455 -19.11 2.65 -4.84
C LEU A 455 -19.69 1.25 -4.64
N ASN A 456 -19.33 0.29 -5.50
CA ASN A 456 -19.83 -1.09 -5.44
C ASN A 456 -18.71 -2.12 -5.61
N ASN A 457 -18.99 -3.37 -5.23
CA ASN A 457 -18.27 -4.58 -5.63
C ASN A 457 -16.74 -4.50 -5.44
N GLY A 458 -16.29 -4.05 -4.27
CA GLY A 458 -14.88 -3.89 -3.91
C GLY A 458 -14.29 -2.53 -4.28
N ALA A 459 -15.13 -1.55 -4.61
CA ALA A 459 -14.70 -0.18 -4.91
C ALA A 459 -13.91 0.44 -3.75
N ILE A 460 -12.85 1.16 -4.10
CA ILE A 460 -12.01 1.90 -3.15
C ILE A 460 -12.05 3.40 -3.51
N LEU A 461 -12.46 4.22 -2.55
CA LEU A 461 -12.33 5.67 -2.56
C LEU A 461 -11.26 6.10 -1.55
N THR A 462 -10.11 6.55 -2.05
CA THR A 462 -8.99 7.02 -1.22
C THR A 462 -8.93 8.54 -1.23
N LEU A 463 -8.96 9.16 -0.06
CA LEU A 463 -8.83 10.61 0.10
C LEU A 463 -7.44 10.92 0.67
N SER A 464 -6.71 11.79 -0.01
CA SER A 464 -5.42 12.31 0.48
C SER A 464 -5.48 13.79 0.87
N GLY A 465 -6.66 14.41 0.77
CA GLY A 465 -6.91 15.81 1.11
C GLY A 465 -8.35 16.06 1.54
N LYS A 466 -8.77 17.32 1.52
CA LYS A 466 -10.16 17.72 1.83
C LYS A 466 -11.01 17.65 0.57
N THR A 467 -11.95 16.72 0.55
CA THR A 467 -12.90 16.52 -0.55
C THR A 467 -14.29 16.93 -0.08
N VAL A 468 -15.07 17.54 -0.97
CA VAL A 468 -16.43 17.99 -0.67
C VAL A 468 -17.44 17.05 -1.32
N ASN A 469 -18.47 16.65 -0.58
CA ASN A 469 -19.70 16.07 -1.12
C ASN A 469 -20.90 16.81 -0.55
N ASN A 470 -21.65 17.47 -1.43
CA ASN A 470 -22.92 18.12 -1.09
C ASN A 470 -24.15 17.36 -1.61
N ASP A 471 -23.92 16.28 -2.37
CA ASP A 471 -24.96 15.51 -3.03
C ASP A 471 -25.02 14.09 -2.44
N THR A 472 -24.91 13.03 -3.25
CA THR A 472 -25.09 11.65 -2.80
C THR A 472 -23.85 10.80 -3.04
N LEU A 473 -23.37 10.15 -1.98
CA LEU A 473 -22.43 9.03 -2.05
C LEU A 473 -23.20 7.74 -1.76
N THR A 474 -23.33 6.83 -2.71
CA THR A 474 -24.17 5.63 -2.57
C THR A 474 -23.37 4.33 -2.73
N ILE A 475 -23.74 3.34 -1.92
CA ILE A 475 -23.23 1.97 -1.95
C ILE A 475 -24.46 1.07 -2.08
N ARG A 476 -24.51 0.28 -3.14
CA ARG A 476 -25.70 -0.50 -3.51
C ARG A 476 -25.45 -1.99 -3.56
N GLU A 477 -24.21 -2.39 -3.88
CA GLU A 477 -23.86 -3.79 -4.06
C GLU A 477 -22.43 -4.08 -3.60
N GLY A 478 -22.23 -5.25 -2.99
CA GLY A 478 -20.92 -5.69 -2.52
C GLY A 478 -20.32 -4.80 -1.43
N ASP A 479 -19.02 -4.98 -1.21
CA ASP A 479 -18.26 -4.20 -0.23
C ASP A 479 -17.70 -2.92 -0.86
N ALA A 480 -17.46 -1.90 -0.03
CA ALA A 480 -16.80 -0.66 -0.44
C ALA A 480 -15.91 -0.12 0.67
N LEU A 481 -14.80 0.54 0.29
CA LEU A 481 -13.87 1.18 1.21
C LEU A 481 -13.75 2.69 0.91
N LEU A 482 -14.09 3.51 1.89
CA LEU A 482 -13.73 4.93 1.95
C LEU A 482 -12.58 5.08 2.96
N GLN A 483 -11.45 5.66 2.55
CA GLN A 483 -10.30 5.77 3.45
C GLN A 483 -9.48 7.05 3.32
N GLY A 484 -8.84 7.44 4.42
CA GLY A 484 -7.92 8.57 4.47
C GLY A 484 -8.64 9.92 4.47
N GLY A 485 -7.83 10.99 4.54
CA GLY A 485 -8.25 12.38 4.28
C GLY A 485 -9.53 12.83 4.98
N SER A 486 -10.29 13.69 4.31
CA SER A 486 -11.57 14.18 4.81
C SER A 486 -12.61 14.32 3.71
N LEU A 487 -13.83 13.87 3.99
CA LEU A 487 -15.01 14.09 3.17
C LEU A 487 -16.00 14.95 3.96
N THR A 488 -16.22 16.18 3.51
CA THR A 488 -17.10 17.15 4.17
C THR A 488 -18.23 17.61 3.28
N GLY A 489 -19.28 18.19 3.85
CA GLY A 489 -20.34 18.88 3.11
C GLY A 489 -21.72 18.53 3.64
N ASN A 490 -22.74 19.05 2.96
CA ASN A 490 -24.15 18.86 3.34
C ASN A 490 -24.81 17.68 2.62
N GLY A 491 -24.01 16.83 1.96
CA GLY A 491 -24.47 15.65 1.26
C GLY A 491 -24.90 14.52 2.19
N SER A 492 -25.29 13.41 1.59
CA SER A 492 -25.70 12.19 2.29
C SER A 492 -24.93 10.97 1.79
N VAL A 493 -24.77 10.00 2.68
CA VAL A 493 -24.25 8.67 2.32
C VAL A 493 -25.40 7.66 2.37
N GLU A 494 -25.63 6.95 1.27
CA GLU A 494 -26.67 5.94 1.15
C GLU A 494 -26.03 4.55 1.15
N LYS A 495 -26.29 3.73 2.17
CA LYS A 495 -25.80 2.35 2.25
C LYS A 495 -26.96 1.36 2.11
N SER A 496 -26.95 0.59 1.03
CA SER A 496 -27.88 -0.49 0.71
C SER A 496 -27.14 -1.75 0.26
N GLY A 497 -27.84 -2.85 -0.01
CA GLY A 497 -27.25 -4.16 -0.29
C GLY A 497 -26.68 -4.83 0.95
N SER A 498 -26.46 -6.14 0.87
CA SER A 498 -26.01 -6.96 2.01
C SER A 498 -24.55 -6.75 2.42
N GLY A 499 -23.73 -6.10 1.57
CA GLY A 499 -22.30 -5.90 1.81
C GLY A 499 -21.98 -4.87 2.88
N THR A 500 -20.69 -4.59 3.05
CA THR A 500 -20.13 -3.69 4.05
C THR A 500 -19.55 -2.43 3.43
N LEU A 501 -19.99 -1.25 3.88
CA LEU A 501 -19.22 -0.02 3.71
C LEU A 501 -18.25 0.11 4.89
N THR A 502 -16.96 0.20 4.60
CA THR A 502 -15.93 0.54 5.59
C THR A 502 -15.46 1.96 5.37
N VAL A 503 -15.50 2.78 6.42
CA VAL A 503 -14.90 4.11 6.48
C VAL A 503 -13.70 4.02 7.42
N SER A 504 -12.49 4.28 6.92
CA SER A 504 -11.26 4.04 7.67
C SER A 504 -10.31 5.22 7.66
N ASN A 505 -9.87 5.68 8.84
CA ASN A 505 -8.94 6.81 8.97
C ASN A 505 -9.41 8.07 8.22
N THR A 506 -10.71 8.39 8.32
CA THR A 506 -11.34 9.49 7.59
C THR A 506 -12.03 10.46 8.55
N THR A 507 -11.90 11.75 8.27
CA THR A 507 -12.81 12.76 8.85
C THR A 507 -14.03 12.91 7.95
N LEU A 508 -15.17 12.34 8.35
CA LEU A 508 -16.42 12.32 7.58
C LEU A 508 -17.44 13.28 8.22
N THR A 509 -17.79 14.34 7.51
CA THR A 509 -18.86 15.26 7.91
C THR A 509 -19.89 15.31 6.80
N GLN A 510 -21.07 14.74 7.04
CA GLN A 510 -22.19 14.69 6.10
C GLN A 510 -23.49 14.98 6.84
N LYS A 511 -24.51 15.44 6.12
CA LYS A 511 -25.81 15.75 6.72
C LYS A 511 -26.45 14.51 7.36
N ALA A 512 -26.43 13.39 6.64
CA ALA A 512 -26.95 12.13 7.13
C ALA A 512 -26.23 10.94 6.49
N VAL A 513 -26.24 9.81 7.19
CA VAL A 513 -25.90 8.50 6.64
C VAL A 513 -27.14 7.62 6.74
N ASN A 514 -27.73 7.32 5.59
CA ASN A 514 -28.90 6.47 5.46
C ASN A 514 -28.45 5.01 5.32
N LEU A 515 -28.50 4.26 6.42
CA LEU A 515 -28.13 2.85 6.50
C LEU A 515 -29.37 1.98 6.26
N ASN A 516 -29.68 1.75 4.99
CA ASN A 516 -30.86 1.02 4.57
C ASN A 516 -30.68 -0.51 4.68
N GLU A 517 -29.51 -1.03 4.31
CA GLU A 517 -29.21 -2.47 4.36
C GLU A 517 -27.73 -2.75 4.66
N GLY A 518 -27.43 -3.95 5.15
CA GLY A 518 -26.07 -4.45 5.35
C GLY A 518 -25.34 -3.81 6.53
N THR A 519 -24.02 -3.65 6.39
CA THR A 519 -23.15 -3.17 7.48
C THR A 519 -22.46 -1.86 7.15
N LEU A 520 -22.38 -0.95 8.12
CA LEU A 520 -21.50 0.21 8.13
C LEU A 520 -20.43 0.01 9.21
N THR A 521 -19.15 0.04 8.82
CA THR A 521 -18.02 0.00 9.75
C THR A 521 -17.27 1.32 9.72
N LEU A 522 -17.17 1.97 10.88
CA LEU A 522 -16.41 3.19 11.10
C LEU A 522 -15.17 2.84 11.92
N ASN A 523 -14.00 2.83 11.27
CA ASN A 523 -12.73 2.47 11.87
C ASN A 523 -11.77 3.67 11.94
N ASP A 524 -11.23 3.95 13.12
CA ASP A 524 -10.25 5.04 13.32
C ASP A 524 -10.67 6.38 12.70
N SER A 525 -11.98 6.68 12.70
CA SER A 525 -12.55 7.79 11.94
C SER A 525 -13.22 8.81 12.85
N THR A 526 -13.14 10.09 12.50
CA THR A 526 -13.93 11.15 13.14
C THR A 526 -15.15 11.44 12.28
N VAL A 527 -16.33 11.10 12.77
CA VAL A 527 -17.58 11.16 11.99
C VAL A 527 -18.53 12.15 12.65
N THR A 528 -19.08 13.07 11.86
CA THR A 528 -20.09 14.04 12.28
C THR A 528 -21.29 13.94 11.35
N THR A 529 -22.31 13.20 11.77
CA THR A 529 -23.51 12.92 10.98
C THR A 529 -24.57 12.22 11.84
N ASP A 530 -25.83 12.32 11.46
CA ASP A 530 -26.88 11.44 12.00
C ASP A 530 -26.97 10.16 11.15
N VAL A 531 -26.95 9.00 11.81
CA VAL A 531 -27.11 7.69 11.16
C VAL A 531 -28.57 7.27 11.22
N ILE A 532 -29.25 7.38 10.09
CA ILE A 532 -30.66 7.01 9.92
C ILE A 532 -30.68 5.61 9.34
N ALA A 533 -31.06 4.63 10.14
CA ALA A 533 -30.94 3.22 9.78
C ALA A 533 -32.29 2.51 9.69
N GLN A 534 -32.29 1.37 9.00
CA GLN A 534 -33.42 0.43 9.02
C GLN A 534 -33.08 -0.77 9.90
N ARG A 535 -34.11 -1.37 10.51
CA ARG A 535 -33.94 -2.59 11.32
C ARG A 535 -33.32 -3.72 10.49
N GLY A 536 -32.46 -4.51 11.12
CA GLY A 536 -31.73 -5.59 10.46
C GLY A 536 -30.38 -5.17 9.86
N THR A 537 -30.03 -3.89 9.93
CA THR A 537 -28.69 -3.39 9.61
C THR A 537 -27.74 -3.51 10.80
N ALA A 538 -26.45 -3.31 10.55
CA ALA A 538 -25.43 -3.27 11.59
C ALA A 538 -24.48 -2.06 11.43
N LEU A 539 -24.20 -1.39 12.54
CA LEU A 539 -23.22 -0.32 12.66
C LEU A 539 -22.11 -0.72 13.64
N LYS A 540 -20.85 -0.64 13.18
CA LYS A 540 -19.67 -0.97 13.97
C LYS A 540 -18.78 0.25 14.12
N LEU A 541 -18.49 0.65 15.35
CA LEU A 541 -17.50 1.67 15.67
C LEU A 541 -16.28 0.98 16.29
N THR A 542 -15.16 1.03 15.59
CA THR A 542 -13.92 0.30 15.93
C THR A 542 -12.71 1.23 16.01
N GLY A 543 -11.62 0.72 16.59
CA GLY A 543 -10.38 1.48 16.76
C GLY A 543 -10.61 2.73 17.62
N SER A 544 -10.09 3.86 17.15
CA SER A 544 -10.18 5.19 17.78
C SER A 544 -11.35 6.05 17.28
N THR A 545 -12.37 5.43 16.68
CA THR A 545 -13.50 6.15 16.07
C THR A 545 -14.26 7.03 17.05
N VAL A 546 -14.59 8.24 16.62
CA VAL A 546 -15.50 9.17 17.32
C VAL A 546 -16.68 9.49 16.41
N LEU A 547 -17.89 9.14 16.84
CA LEU A 547 -19.14 9.53 16.17
C LEU A 547 -19.81 10.68 16.93
N ASN A 548 -20.14 11.75 16.23
CA ASN A 548 -20.91 12.89 16.73
C ASN A 548 -22.25 12.95 15.99
N GLY A 549 -23.32 12.50 16.64
CA GLY A 549 -24.67 12.43 16.07
C GLY A 549 -25.54 11.35 16.70
N ALA A 550 -26.79 11.26 16.28
CA ALA A 550 -27.72 10.23 16.73
C ALA A 550 -27.77 9.02 15.78
N ILE A 551 -28.39 7.93 16.25
CA ILE A 551 -28.52 6.65 15.53
C ILE A 551 -29.97 6.17 15.69
N ASP A 552 -30.69 5.88 14.60
CA ASP A 552 -32.13 5.53 14.64
C ASP A 552 -32.59 4.57 13.51
N PRO A 553 -33.06 3.33 13.79
CA PRO A 553 -32.50 2.33 14.68
C PRO A 553 -31.71 1.21 13.96
N THR A 554 -30.66 0.69 14.61
CA THR A 554 -29.82 -0.42 14.09
C THR A 554 -29.19 -1.24 15.21
N ASN A 555 -28.49 -2.32 14.87
CA ASN A 555 -27.60 -3.02 15.80
C ASN A 555 -26.24 -2.31 15.86
N VAL A 556 -25.78 -1.98 17.07
CA VAL A 556 -24.55 -1.22 17.28
C VAL A 556 -23.50 -2.05 18.03
N THR A 557 -22.30 -2.11 17.47
CA THR A 557 -21.09 -2.60 18.17
C THR A 557 -20.16 -1.42 18.43
N LEU A 558 -19.88 -1.15 19.70
CA LEU A 558 -18.96 -0.09 20.14
C LEU A 558 -17.73 -0.71 20.80
N ALA A 559 -16.61 -0.73 20.09
CA ALA A 559 -15.33 -1.25 20.60
C ALA A 559 -14.72 -0.36 21.69
N SER A 560 -13.76 -0.89 22.46
CA SER A 560 -13.21 -0.23 23.66
C SER A 560 -12.55 1.13 23.43
N GLY A 561 -11.96 1.37 22.25
CA GLY A 561 -11.36 2.66 21.89
C GLY A 561 -12.33 3.66 21.28
N ALA A 562 -13.56 3.25 20.98
CA ALA A 562 -14.52 4.06 20.24
C ALA A 562 -15.39 4.92 21.16
N THR A 563 -15.76 6.11 20.68
CA THR A 563 -16.62 7.07 21.37
C THR A 563 -17.84 7.42 20.54
N TRP A 564 -19.02 7.41 21.16
CA TRP A 564 -20.26 7.91 20.58
C TRP A 564 -20.80 9.08 21.39
N ASN A 565 -20.80 10.27 20.78
CA ASN A 565 -21.35 11.49 21.34
C ASN A 565 -22.77 11.70 20.82
N ILE A 566 -23.77 11.59 21.71
CA ILE A 566 -25.19 11.78 21.44
C ILE A 566 -25.55 13.25 21.74
N PRO A 567 -25.82 14.08 20.72
CA PRO A 567 -26.18 15.47 20.95
C PRO A 567 -27.67 15.62 21.28
N ASP A 568 -28.00 16.65 22.07
CA ASP A 568 -29.38 16.99 22.45
C ASP A 568 -30.19 17.73 21.37
N ASN A 569 -29.59 17.94 20.20
CA ASN A 569 -30.16 18.62 19.05
C ASN A 569 -30.06 17.78 17.75
N ALA A 570 -29.88 16.46 17.85
CA ALA A 570 -29.93 15.57 16.71
C ALA A 570 -31.28 15.66 15.96
N THR A 571 -31.27 15.33 14.67
CA THR A 571 -32.50 15.33 13.85
C THR A 571 -33.37 14.09 14.07
N VAL A 572 -32.78 13.01 14.58
CA VAL A 572 -33.43 11.73 14.90
C VAL A 572 -33.25 11.38 16.38
N GLN A 573 -34.02 10.41 16.87
CA GLN A 573 -33.86 9.90 18.23
C GLN A 573 -32.66 8.96 18.31
N SER A 574 -32.07 8.75 19.49
CA SER A 574 -31.06 7.71 19.66
C SER A 574 -31.75 6.40 20.06
N VAL A 575 -32.01 5.54 19.08
CA VAL A 575 -32.69 4.24 19.24
C VAL A 575 -31.80 3.13 18.67
N VAL A 576 -31.58 2.07 19.44
CA VAL A 576 -30.72 0.93 19.06
C VAL A 576 -31.45 -0.37 19.38
N ASP A 577 -31.35 -1.37 18.49
CA ASP A 577 -31.92 -2.69 18.74
C ASP A 577 -30.98 -3.47 19.68
N ASP A 578 -29.84 -3.96 19.17
CA ASP A 578 -28.81 -4.62 19.99
C ASP A 578 -27.58 -3.72 20.17
N LEU A 579 -27.14 -3.47 21.40
CA LEU A 579 -25.94 -2.70 21.74
C LEU A 579 -24.88 -3.57 22.42
N SER A 580 -23.78 -3.84 21.72
CA SER A 580 -22.56 -4.42 22.30
C SER A 580 -21.62 -3.30 22.74
N HIS A 581 -21.43 -3.12 24.06
CA HIS A 581 -20.87 -1.89 24.62
C HIS A 581 -19.56 -2.09 25.38
N ALA A 582 -18.43 -1.91 24.69
CA ALA A 582 -17.09 -1.85 25.30
C ALA A 582 -16.49 -0.44 25.34
N GLY A 583 -16.94 0.48 24.47
CA GLY A 583 -16.43 1.85 24.36
C GLY A 583 -17.11 2.88 25.27
N GLN A 584 -17.09 4.14 24.83
CA GLN A 584 -17.62 5.28 25.58
C GLN A 584 -18.85 5.89 24.89
N ILE A 585 -19.92 6.16 25.63
CA ILE A 585 -21.08 6.92 25.17
C ILE A 585 -21.17 8.20 26.01
N HIS A 586 -21.27 9.36 25.36
CA HIS A 586 -21.41 10.65 26.03
C HIS A 586 -22.67 11.36 25.54
N PHE A 587 -23.51 11.81 26.46
CA PHE A 587 -24.55 12.76 26.13
C PHE A 587 -23.96 14.17 26.12
N THR A 588 -24.07 14.85 24.98
CA THR A 588 -23.53 16.19 24.77
C THR A 588 -24.65 17.19 24.56
N SER A 589 -24.36 18.46 24.85
CA SER A 589 -25.28 19.56 24.55
C SER A 589 -24.48 20.80 24.23
N THR A 590 -24.98 21.51 23.22
CA THR A 590 -24.47 22.81 22.81
C THR A 590 -25.39 23.94 23.25
N ARG A 591 -26.52 23.62 23.92
CA ARG A 591 -27.52 24.60 24.35
C ARG A 591 -27.03 25.36 25.58
N THR A 592 -27.13 26.68 25.54
CA THR A 592 -27.00 27.54 26.71
C THR A 592 -28.37 27.76 27.33
N GLY A 593 -28.55 27.46 28.64
CA GLY A 593 -29.81 27.69 29.36
C GLY A 593 -30.49 26.43 29.89
N LYS A 594 -31.78 26.23 29.55
CA LYS A 594 -32.64 25.18 30.14
C LYS A 594 -32.08 23.78 29.84
N PHE A 595 -31.84 23.00 30.91
CA PHE A 595 -31.44 21.60 30.79
C PHE A 595 -32.56 20.79 30.10
N VAL A 596 -32.23 20.14 28.99
CA VAL A 596 -33.12 19.22 28.27
C VAL A 596 -32.47 17.84 28.29
N PRO A 597 -33.02 16.88 29.06
CA PRO A 597 -32.59 15.50 29.03
C PRO A 597 -32.61 14.92 27.62
N ALA A 598 -31.52 14.26 27.25
CA ALA A 598 -31.48 13.39 26.08
C ALA A 598 -31.75 11.93 26.51
N THR A 599 -32.16 11.09 25.56
CA THR A 599 -32.50 9.70 25.83
C THR A 599 -31.85 8.79 24.80
N LEU A 600 -31.22 7.71 25.27
CA LEU A 600 -30.80 6.57 24.47
C LEU A 600 -31.76 5.41 24.77
N LYS A 601 -32.51 4.95 23.78
CA LYS A 601 -33.36 3.77 23.89
C LYS A 601 -32.65 2.57 23.27
N VAL A 602 -32.60 1.47 24.02
CA VAL A 602 -31.96 0.22 23.59
C VAL A 602 -32.92 -0.93 23.85
N LYS A 603 -33.08 -1.87 22.91
CA LYS A 603 -33.83 -3.09 23.18
C LYS A 603 -33.00 -4.06 24.01
N ASN A 604 -31.83 -4.47 23.52
CA ASN A 604 -30.89 -5.32 24.25
C ASN A 604 -29.54 -4.64 24.42
N LEU A 605 -29.06 -4.55 25.66
CA LEU A 605 -27.76 -4.01 26.00
C LEU A 605 -26.88 -5.13 26.57
N ASN A 606 -25.73 -5.35 25.92
CA ASN A 606 -24.68 -6.24 26.41
C ASN A 606 -23.45 -5.41 26.80
N GLY A 607 -23.31 -5.17 28.11
CA GLY A 607 -22.20 -4.40 28.67
C GLY A 607 -20.91 -5.20 28.74
N GLN A 608 -19.83 -4.64 28.18
CA GLN A 608 -18.49 -5.22 28.14
C GLN A 608 -17.47 -4.29 28.83
N ASN A 609 -17.84 -3.76 30.01
CA ASN A 609 -17.10 -2.72 30.74
C ASN A 609 -17.02 -1.36 30.04
N GLY A 610 -17.86 -1.11 29.03
CA GLY A 610 -18.03 0.22 28.45
C GLY A 610 -18.65 1.21 29.44
N THR A 611 -18.50 2.50 29.13
CA THR A 611 -19.00 3.60 29.96
C THR A 611 -20.08 4.40 29.24
N ILE A 612 -21.14 4.78 29.97
CA ILE A 612 -22.14 5.76 29.54
C ILE A 612 -22.08 6.95 30.49
N SER A 613 -21.77 8.14 29.96
CA SER A 613 -21.74 9.39 30.70
C SER A 613 -23.07 10.13 30.58
N LEU A 614 -23.84 10.16 31.66
CA LEU A 614 -25.16 10.79 31.76
C LEU A 614 -25.06 12.12 32.49
N ARG A 615 -25.67 13.18 31.95
CA ARG A 615 -25.79 14.45 32.67
C ARG A 615 -26.97 14.39 33.63
N VAL A 616 -26.75 14.84 34.86
CA VAL A 616 -27.73 14.81 35.95
C VAL A 616 -27.79 16.20 36.58
N ARG A 617 -28.99 16.63 36.97
CA ARG A 617 -29.25 17.87 37.73
C ARG A 617 -29.79 17.53 39.12
N PRO A 618 -28.93 17.26 40.11
CA PRO A 618 -29.37 16.94 41.48
C PRO A 618 -29.96 18.14 42.23
N ASP A 619 -29.86 19.33 41.65
CA ASP A 619 -30.34 20.60 42.18
C ASP A 619 -31.81 20.92 41.82
N MET A 620 -32.46 20.03 41.08
CA MET A 620 -33.86 20.17 40.67
C MET A 620 -34.71 19.00 41.18
N ALA A 621 -36.04 19.14 41.11
CA ALA A 621 -36.98 18.06 41.42
C ALA A 621 -36.72 16.80 40.56
N GLN A 622 -37.30 15.65 40.94
CA GLN A 622 -37.09 14.36 40.28
C GLN A 622 -37.29 14.42 38.75
N ASN A 623 -36.58 13.58 37.99
CA ASN A 623 -36.59 13.44 36.51
C ASN A 623 -35.76 14.44 35.68
N ASN A 624 -34.72 15.05 36.25
CA ASN A 624 -33.80 15.94 35.51
C ASN A 624 -32.45 15.27 35.24
N ALA A 625 -32.43 14.19 34.46
CA ALA A 625 -31.22 13.51 34.02
C ALA A 625 -31.37 12.99 32.60
N ASP A 626 -30.26 12.93 31.85
CA ASP A 626 -30.18 12.09 30.66
C ASP A 626 -30.51 10.64 31.04
N ARG A 627 -31.08 9.89 30.11
CA ARG A 627 -31.68 8.60 30.40
C ARG A 627 -31.29 7.52 29.41
N LEU A 628 -30.95 6.36 29.95
CA LEU A 628 -30.90 5.10 29.22
C LEU A 628 -32.24 4.37 29.40
N VAL A 629 -32.92 4.03 28.31
CA VAL A 629 -34.18 3.28 28.33
C VAL A 629 -33.93 1.88 27.78
N ILE A 630 -34.25 0.84 28.54
CA ILE A 630 -34.32 -0.54 28.06
C ILE A 630 -35.77 -0.83 27.69
N ASP A 631 -36.04 -1.08 26.42
CA ASP A 631 -37.40 -1.20 25.88
C ASP A 631 -37.70 -2.63 25.39
N GLY A 632 -38.45 -3.39 26.18
CA GLY A 632 -38.93 -4.73 25.86
C GLY A 632 -37.87 -5.84 25.75
N GLY A 633 -36.59 -5.54 25.98
CA GLY A 633 -35.49 -6.52 25.94
C GLY A 633 -34.71 -6.60 27.25
N ARG A 634 -33.39 -6.82 27.18
CA ARG A 634 -32.57 -7.14 28.35
C ARG A 634 -31.32 -6.28 28.45
N ALA A 635 -30.95 -5.86 29.65
CA ALA A 635 -29.61 -5.36 29.95
C ALA A 635 -28.81 -6.43 30.72
N THR A 636 -27.71 -6.88 30.14
CA THR A 636 -26.83 -7.94 30.66
C THR A 636 -25.38 -7.50 30.66
N GLY A 637 -24.52 -8.25 31.36
CA GLY A 637 -23.09 -7.95 31.42
C GLY A 637 -22.80 -6.80 32.39
N LYS A 638 -21.86 -5.91 32.06
CA LYS A 638 -21.48 -4.77 32.92
C LYS A 638 -21.28 -3.48 32.13
N THR A 639 -21.99 -2.44 32.50
CA THR A 639 -21.86 -1.07 31.98
C THR A 639 -21.60 -0.09 33.12
N ILE A 640 -20.63 0.79 32.92
CA ILE A 640 -20.24 1.80 33.89
C ILE A 640 -21.03 3.07 33.61
N LEU A 641 -21.85 3.52 34.57
CA LEU A 641 -22.56 4.79 34.48
C LEU A 641 -21.72 5.89 35.13
N ASN A 642 -21.21 6.80 34.31
CA ASN A 642 -20.56 8.03 34.76
C ASN A 642 -21.60 9.15 34.83
N LEU A 643 -21.70 9.79 35.99
CA LEU A 643 -22.72 10.78 36.28
C LEU A 643 -22.07 12.16 36.31
N VAL A 644 -22.45 13.01 35.37
CA VAL A 644 -21.93 14.37 35.21
C VAL A 644 -22.92 15.35 35.82
N ASN A 645 -22.51 16.08 36.87
CA ASN A 645 -23.35 17.14 37.42
C ASN A 645 -23.43 18.31 36.43
N ALA A 646 -24.58 18.48 35.78
CA ALA A 646 -24.88 19.58 34.87
C ALA A 646 -25.58 20.77 35.56
N GLY A 647 -25.65 20.74 36.89
CA GLY A 647 -26.38 21.69 37.72
C GLY A 647 -25.50 22.50 38.63
N ASN A 648 -26.14 23.23 39.54
CA ASN A 648 -25.40 23.96 40.55
C ASN A 648 -24.84 22.98 41.59
N SER A 649 -23.53 22.78 41.56
CA SER A 649 -22.80 21.92 42.52
C SER A 649 -22.99 22.31 43.98
N ALA A 650 -23.35 23.57 44.27
CA ALA A 650 -23.58 24.05 45.64
C ALA A 650 -24.96 23.69 46.21
N SER A 651 -25.93 23.32 45.37
CA SER A 651 -27.33 23.15 45.79
C SER A 651 -27.91 21.79 45.37
N GLY A 652 -27.50 20.69 46.00
CA GLY A 652 -28.14 19.39 45.81
C GLY A 652 -29.34 19.18 46.74
N LEU A 653 -30.36 18.47 46.27
CA LEU A 653 -31.57 18.16 47.02
C LEU A 653 -31.58 16.71 47.52
N ALA A 654 -32.10 16.48 48.73
CA ALA A 654 -32.42 15.13 49.18
C ALA A 654 -33.41 14.48 48.20
N THR A 655 -33.14 13.26 47.78
CA THR A 655 -34.06 12.52 46.91
C THR A 655 -35.26 12.03 47.70
N SER A 656 -36.45 12.08 47.10
CA SER A 656 -37.69 11.54 47.67
C SER A 656 -38.25 10.44 46.75
N GLY A 657 -39.02 9.51 47.32
CA GLY A 657 -39.55 8.36 46.57
C GLY A 657 -38.44 7.46 46.04
N LYS A 658 -38.50 7.08 44.75
CA LYS A 658 -37.52 6.18 44.12
C LYS A 658 -36.15 6.84 43.83
N GLY A 659 -36.10 8.17 43.73
CA GLY A 659 -34.89 8.94 43.37
C GLY A 659 -34.86 9.38 41.91
N ILE A 660 -33.69 9.86 41.45
CA ILE A 660 -33.52 10.41 40.09
C ILE A 660 -33.29 9.24 39.13
N GLN A 661 -34.25 8.99 38.23
CA GLN A 661 -34.16 7.88 37.29
C GLN A 661 -33.09 8.14 36.22
N VAL A 662 -32.16 7.20 36.06
CA VAL A 662 -31.07 7.26 35.05
C VAL A 662 -31.11 6.08 34.09
N VAL A 663 -31.65 4.93 34.54
CA VAL A 663 -32.03 3.81 33.67
C VAL A 663 -33.51 3.52 33.88
N GLU A 664 -34.26 3.43 32.79
CA GLU A 664 -35.68 3.11 32.78
C GLU A 664 -35.90 1.79 32.03
N ALA A 665 -36.55 0.83 32.68
CA ALA A 665 -36.99 -0.41 32.04
C ALA A 665 -38.48 -0.32 31.73
N ILE A 666 -38.85 -0.48 30.45
CA ILE A 666 -40.25 -0.41 29.98
C ILE A 666 -40.63 -1.63 29.16
N ASN A 667 -41.94 -1.81 28.94
CA ASN A 667 -42.51 -2.83 28.05
C ASN A 667 -42.04 -4.27 28.36
N GLY A 668 -41.84 -4.58 29.65
CA GLY A 668 -41.38 -5.90 30.09
C GLY A 668 -39.87 -6.12 30.03
N ALA A 669 -39.09 -5.05 29.84
CA ALA A 669 -37.63 -5.13 29.91
C ALA A 669 -37.11 -5.62 31.27
N THR A 670 -35.98 -6.32 31.26
CA THR A 670 -35.29 -6.80 32.48
C THR A 670 -33.84 -6.31 32.52
N THR A 671 -33.31 -6.00 33.70
CA THR A 671 -31.91 -5.63 33.92
C THR A 671 -31.26 -6.57 34.93
N GLU A 672 -30.11 -7.17 34.61
CA GLU A 672 -29.36 -8.00 35.56
C GLU A 672 -28.84 -7.15 36.74
N GLU A 673 -28.69 -7.75 37.93
CA GLU A 673 -28.21 -7.04 39.13
C GLU A 673 -26.83 -6.39 38.93
N GLY A 674 -25.97 -6.99 38.09
CA GLY A 674 -24.65 -6.46 37.74
C GLY A 674 -24.60 -5.61 36.46
N ALA A 675 -25.74 -5.42 35.77
CA ALA A 675 -25.80 -4.76 34.46
C ALA A 675 -25.23 -3.34 34.48
N PHE A 676 -25.43 -2.62 35.59
CA PHE A 676 -24.97 -1.24 35.75
C PHE A 676 -24.19 -1.06 37.06
N VAL A 677 -23.09 -0.32 36.98
CA VAL A 677 -22.32 0.12 38.15
C VAL A 677 -22.05 1.61 38.07
N GLN A 678 -22.04 2.29 39.20
CA GLN A 678 -21.67 3.70 39.26
C GLN A 678 -20.15 3.85 39.12
N GLY A 679 -19.69 4.57 38.09
CA GLY A 679 -18.26 4.74 37.81
C GLY A 679 -17.59 5.85 38.62
N ASN A 680 -18.33 6.89 38.97
CA ASN A 680 -17.82 8.04 39.72
C ASN A 680 -18.77 8.47 40.84
N LYS A 681 -18.23 9.08 41.89
CA LYS A 681 -19.03 9.66 42.97
C LYS A 681 -19.73 10.92 42.47
N LEU A 682 -21.07 10.95 42.55
CA LEU A 682 -21.85 12.16 42.27
C LEU A 682 -22.11 12.91 43.57
N GLN A 683 -21.74 14.19 43.63
CA GLN A 683 -21.93 15.05 44.80
C GLN A 683 -22.57 16.38 44.38
N ALA A 684 -23.53 16.85 45.17
CA ALA A 684 -24.13 18.17 45.02
C ALA A 684 -24.67 18.66 46.36
N GLY A 685 -24.36 19.90 46.71
CA GLY A 685 -24.67 20.49 48.02
C GLY A 685 -24.24 19.56 49.16
N ALA A 686 -25.18 19.24 50.04
CA ALA A 686 -24.92 18.45 51.24
C ALA A 686 -24.91 16.93 51.03
N PHE A 687 -25.21 16.44 49.81
CA PHE A 687 -25.49 15.03 49.56
C PHE A 687 -24.47 14.38 48.61
N ASN A 688 -24.17 13.11 48.90
CA ASN A 688 -23.63 12.17 47.92
C ASN A 688 -24.81 11.40 47.31
N TYR A 689 -24.69 10.99 46.05
CA TYR A 689 -25.71 10.20 45.36
C TYR A 689 -25.16 8.85 44.94
N SER A 690 -25.90 7.79 45.27
CA SER A 690 -25.57 6.41 44.93
C SER A 690 -26.59 5.81 43.96
N LEU A 691 -26.13 4.95 43.05
CA LEU A 691 -26.94 4.23 42.08
C LEU A 691 -27.57 2.99 42.72
N ASN A 692 -28.88 2.83 42.57
CA ASN A 692 -29.66 1.76 43.19
C ASN A 692 -30.63 1.16 42.16
N ARG A 693 -30.67 -0.17 42.07
CA ARG A 693 -31.69 -0.92 41.31
C ARG A 693 -32.96 -1.09 42.15
N ASP A 694 -34.12 -1.01 41.52
CA ASP A 694 -35.41 -1.25 42.16
C ASP A 694 -36.13 -2.49 41.59
N SER A 695 -37.26 -2.85 42.19
CA SER A 695 -38.09 -4.01 41.82
C SER A 695 -38.77 -3.90 40.45
N ASP A 696 -38.80 -2.70 39.86
CA ASP A 696 -39.33 -2.43 38.52
C ASP A 696 -38.26 -2.50 37.42
N GLU A 697 -37.12 -3.13 37.73
CA GLU A 697 -35.96 -3.30 36.83
C GLU A 697 -35.25 -1.98 36.45
N SER A 698 -35.73 -0.83 36.93
CA SER A 698 -35.14 0.49 36.68
C SER A 698 -34.07 0.85 37.72
N TRP A 699 -33.22 1.83 37.38
CA TRP A 699 -32.12 2.28 38.23
C TRP A 699 -32.20 3.78 38.53
N TYR A 700 -32.02 4.10 39.80
CA TYR A 700 -32.23 5.43 40.36
C TYR A 700 -31.02 5.90 41.16
N LEU A 701 -30.74 7.19 41.11
CA LEU A 701 -29.82 7.85 42.02
C LEU A 701 -30.56 8.29 43.28
N ARG A 702 -30.05 7.90 44.44
CA ARG A 702 -30.59 8.26 45.75
C ARG A 702 -29.55 9.02 46.55
N SER A 703 -29.97 10.08 47.22
CA SER A 703 -29.10 10.80 48.16
C SER A 703 -28.81 9.92 49.37
N GLU A 704 -27.55 9.87 49.81
CA GLU A 704 -27.18 9.23 51.06
C GLU A 704 -27.87 9.90 52.26
N ASN A 705 -28.28 9.09 53.25
CA ASN A 705 -28.95 9.59 54.46
C ASN A 705 -28.06 10.48 55.32
N ALA A 706 -26.74 10.32 55.22
CA ALA A 706 -25.77 11.15 55.91
C ALA A 706 -25.37 12.32 55.02
N TYR A 707 -25.30 13.52 55.62
CA TYR A 707 -24.66 14.65 54.96
C TYR A 707 -23.19 14.33 54.70
N ARG A 708 -22.65 14.92 53.63
CA ARG A 708 -21.21 14.87 53.35
C ARG A 708 -20.42 15.30 54.59
N ALA A 709 -19.33 14.59 54.89
CA ALA A 709 -18.48 14.85 56.07
C ALA A 709 -17.99 16.30 56.20
N GLU A 710 -17.96 17.05 55.08
CA GLU A 710 -17.57 18.46 55.02
C GLU A 710 -18.67 19.42 55.49
N VAL A 711 -19.94 19.01 55.52
CA VAL A 711 -21.11 19.85 55.84
C VAL A 711 -21.26 20.12 57.34
N PRO A 712 -21.09 19.14 58.25
CA PRO A 712 -21.13 19.39 59.70
C PRO A 712 -20.07 20.38 60.20
N LEU A 713 -18.91 20.47 59.53
CA LEU A 713 -17.85 21.43 59.87
C LEU A 713 -18.32 22.88 59.70
N TYR A 714 -19.06 23.19 58.63
CA TYR A 714 -19.63 24.54 58.43
C TYR A 714 -20.73 24.88 59.43
N ALA A 715 -21.58 23.92 59.81
CA ALA A 715 -22.61 24.12 60.83
C ALA A 715 -21.99 24.33 62.22
N SER A 716 -20.89 23.65 62.54
CA SER A 716 -20.20 23.82 63.82
C SER A 716 -19.56 25.20 64.00
N MET A 717 -19.24 25.90 62.90
CA MET A 717 -18.58 27.22 62.95
C MET A 717 -19.48 28.29 63.58
N LEU A 718 -20.80 28.20 63.37
CA LEU A 718 -21.78 29.12 63.97
C LEU A 718 -21.93 28.89 65.49
N THR A 719 -21.96 27.62 65.91
CA THR A 719 -21.96 27.27 67.34
C THR A 719 -20.65 27.57 68.03
N GLN A 720 -19.50 27.39 67.35
CA GLN A 720 -18.20 27.74 67.89
C GLN A 720 -18.03 29.27 68.06
N THR A 721 -18.59 30.08 67.16
CA THR A 721 -18.61 31.54 67.33
C THR A 721 -19.54 31.97 68.47
N MET A 722 -20.71 31.34 68.62
CA MET A 722 -21.63 31.62 69.73
C MET A 722 -21.08 31.19 71.10
N ASP A 723 -20.37 30.06 71.18
CA ASP A 723 -19.71 29.64 72.43
C ASP A 723 -18.48 30.50 72.74
N TYR A 724 -17.78 31.02 71.72
CA TYR A 724 -16.71 32.01 71.91
C TYR A 724 -17.26 33.30 72.53
N ASP A 725 -18.35 33.85 72.00
CA ASP A 725 -19.02 35.04 72.57
C ASP A 725 -19.50 34.84 74.02
N ARG A 726 -19.90 33.61 74.37
CA ARG A 726 -20.40 33.28 75.72
C ARG A 726 -19.28 33.06 76.74
N ILE A 727 -18.11 32.58 76.32
CA ILE A 727 -16.92 32.39 77.18
C ILE A 727 -16.16 33.72 77.38
N VAL A 728 -16.29 34.67 76.44
CA VAL A 728 -15.67 36.00 76.46
C VAL A 728 -16.35 36.98 77.45
N ALA A 729 -17.58 36.72 77.90
CA ALA A 729 -18.27 37.49 78.95
C ALA A 729 -17.84 37.09 80.38
N GLY A 730 -16.58 37.37 80.73
CA GLY A 730 -16.00 37.08 82.06
C GLY A 730 -16.75 37.76 83.21
N SER A 731 -17.11 36.98 84.24
CA SER A 731 -18.06 37.37 85.29
C SER A 731 -17.35 37.83 86.58
N ARG A 732 -17.16 39.15 86.74
CA ARG A 732 -17.06 39.77 88.08
C ARG A 732 -18.09 40.89 88.19
N SER A 733 -19.13 40.65 88.98
CA SER A 733 -20.08 41.68 89.40
C SER A 733 -19.85 42.02 90.86
N HIS A 734 -19.75 43.30 91.20
CA HIS A 734 -19.79 43.77 92.59
C HIS A 734 -20.96 44.73 92.77
N GLN A 735 -21.80 44.45 93.77
CA GLN A 735 -22.96 45.26 94.11
C GLN A 735 -22.79 45.76 95.55
N THR A 736 -23.02 47.05 95.75
CA THR A 736 -23.05 47.66 97.09
C THR A 736 -24.18 48.68 97.16
N GLY A 737 -24.80 48.82 98.32
CA GLY A 737 -25.94 49.71 98.53
C GLY A 737 -26.05 50.15 99.98
N VAL A 738 -26.58 51.35 100.19
CA VAL A 738 -26.80 51.95 101.52
C VAL A 738 -28.31 52.18 101.67
N ASN A 739 -28.89 51.69 102.76
CA ASN A 739 -30.31 51.83 103.07
C ASN A 739 -30.47 52.86 104.20
N GLY A 740 -31.18 53.95 103.95
CA GLY A 740 -31.72 54.84 104.99
C GLY A 740 -33.22 54.57 105.20
N GLU A 741 -33.77 54.96 106.36
CA GLU A 741 -35.16 54.65 106.74
C GLU A 741 -36.21 55.07 105.71
N ASN A 742 -35.91 56.05 104.84
CA ASN A 742 -36.85 56.56 103.84
C ASN A 742 -36.31 56.66 102.40
N ASN A 743 -35.14 56.08 102.06
CA ASN A 743 -34.66 55.90 100.66
C ASN A 743 -33.47 54.92 100.60
N SER A 744 -33.37 54.12 99.53
CA SER A 744 -32.21 53.27 99.24
C SER A 744 -31.62 53.54 97.85
N VAL A 745 -30.28 53.45 97.74
CA VAL A 745 -29.57 53.54 96.46
C VAL A 745 -28.64 52.34 96.32
N ARG A 746 -28.67 51.70 95.14
CA ARG A 746 -27.79 50.59 94.76
C ARG A 746 -26.88 50.99 93.61
N LEU A 747 -25.61 50.61 93.73
CA LEU A 747 -24.61 50.72 92.68
C LEU A 747 -24.17 49.31 92.27
N SER A 748 -24.19 49.05 90.96
CA SER A 748 -23.57 47.85 90.38
C SER A 748 -22.51 48.25 89.35
N ILE A 749 -21.32 47.65 89.48
CA ILE A 749 -20.22 47.81 88.53
C ILE A 749 -19.89 46.45 87.94
N GLN A 750 -19.78 46.41 86.61
CA GLN A 750 -19.43 45.21 85.86
C GLN A 750 -18.37 45.57 84.82
N GLY A 751 -17.19 44.97 84.90
CA GLY A 751 -16.09 45.25 83.98
C GLY A 751 -15.27 44.01 83.68
N GLY A 752 -14.71 43.97 82.47
CA GLY A 752 -13.93 42.85 81.96
C GLY A 752 -12.77 43.32 81.08
N HIS A 753 -11.72 42.49 81.02
CA HIS A 753 -10.57 42.70 80.15
C HIS A 753 -10.47 41.52 79.20
N LEU A 754 -10.35 41.80 77.90
CA LEU A 754 -10.11 40.79 76.87
C LEU A 754 -8.60 40.67 76.61
N GLY A 755 -8.02 39.55 77.00
CA GLY A 755 -6.62 39.18 76.74
C GLY A 755 -6.42 37.69 76.99
N HIS A 756 -5.70 37.00 76.10
CA HIS A 756 -5.48 35.55 76.16
C HIS A 756 -3.97 35.24 76.29
N ASP A 757 -3.60 34.23 77.09
CA ASP A 757 -2.21 33.92 77.48
C ASP A 757 -1.36 33.14 76.45
N ASN A 758 -1.82 32.97 75.20
CA ASN A 758 -1.14 32.09 74.23
C ASN A 758 -0.63 32.83 72.98
N ASN A 759 0.66 33.22 73.01
CA ASN A 759 1.43 33.70 71.86
C ASN A 759 1.83 32.51 70.95
N GLY A 760 1.05 32.22 69.90
CA GLY A 760 1.40 31.23 68.86
C GLY A 760 1.15 31.78 67.45
N GLY A 761 2.19 31.82 66.61
CA GLY A 761 2.19 32.52 65.32
C GLY A 761 1.26 31.98 64.21
N ILE A 762 1.01 32.86 63.24
CA ILE A 762 0.08 32.77 62.08
C ILE A 762 0.51 31.69 61.07
N ALA A 763 0.39 30.41 61.45
CA ALA A 763 0.52 29.29 60.50
C ALA A 763 -0.62 28.27 60.62
N ARG A 764 -1.57 28.48 61.55
CA ARG A 764 -2.71 27.57 61.79
C ARG A 764 -4.08 28.28 61.86
N GLY A 765 -4.29 29.30 61.03
CA GLY A 765 -5.65 29.73 60.65
C GLY A 765 -6.56 30.29 61.74
N ALA A 766 -6.08 31.24 62.56
CA ALA A 766 -6.94 32.05 63.43
C ALA A 766 -6.86 33.56 63.07
N THR A 767 -8.00 34.24 63.24
CA THR A 767 -8.37 35.61 62.86
C THR A 767 -7.56 36.73 63.56
N PRO A 768 -7.48 37.95 63.00
CA PRO A 768 -6.74 39.07 63.59
C PRO A 768 -7.36 39.53 64.92
N GLU A 769 -6.56 39.70 65.97
CA GLU A 769 -7.01 40.08 67.32
C GLU A 769 -7.00 41.60 67.56
N SER A 770 -8.01 42.13 68.25
CA SER A 770 -8.00 43.45 68.91
C SER A 770 -8.17 43.27 70.42
N SER A 771 -7.26 43.80 71.24
CA SER A 771 -7.42 43.82 72.71
C SER A 771 -8.15 45.08 73.17
N GLY A 772 -9.12 44.91 74.07
CA GLY A 772 -9.93 46.00 74.62
C GLY A 772 -10.51 45.66 75.99
N SER A 773 -10.65 46.65 76.85
CA SER A 773 -11.31 46.55 78.15
C SER A 773 -12.63 47.32 78.13
N TYR A 774 -13.63 46.82 78.86
CA TYR A 774 -14.93 47.48 78.97
C TYR A 774 -15.41 47.50 80.43
N GLY A 775 -16.21 48.52 80.76
CA GLY A 775 -16.83 48.68 82.06
C GLY A 775 -18.20 49.34 81.95
N PHE A 776 -19.20 48.77 82.63
CA PHE A 776 -20.54 49.30 82.79
C PHE A 776 -20.78 49.64 84.27
N VAL A 777 -21.37 50.80 84.53
CA VAL A 777 -21.78 51.24 85.86
C VAL A 777 -23.26 51.57 85.83
N ARG A 778 -24.05 50.98 86.73
CA ARG A 778 -25.50 51.18 86.84
C ARG A 778 -25.86 51.58 88.27
N LEU A 779 -26.50 52.74 88.42
CA LEU A 779 -27.01 53.32 89.67
C LEU A 779 -28.54 53.26 89.65
N GLU A 780 -29.13 52.75 90.73
CA GLU A 780 -30.59 52.63 90.89
C GLU A 780 -31.00 53.20 92.25
N GLY A 781 -32.08 53.97 92.31
CA GLY A 781 -32.65 54.48 93.57
C GLY A 781 -34.18 54.60 93.48
N ASP A 782 -34.87 54.31 94.59
CA ASP A 782 -36.32 54.43 94.69
C ASP A 782 -36.74 55.88 94.94
N LEU A 783 -37.70 56.40 94.18
CA LEU A 783 -38.24 57.76 94.31
C LEU A 783 -39.60 57.73 95.04
N MET A 784 -39.62 58.15 96.30
CA MET A 784 -40.73 58.71 97.12
C MET A 784 -42.14 58.07 97.01
N ARG A 785 -42.58 57.40 98.09
CA ARG A 785 -43.98 57.02 98.35
C ARG A 785 -44.56 57.91 99.46
N THR A 786 -45.48 58.82 99.13
CA THR A 786 -46.24 59.61 100.10
C THR A 786 -47.40 58.78 100.67
N GLU A 787 -47.46 58.66 101.99
CA GLU A 787 -48.58 58.04 102.72
C GLU A 787 -49.80 58.96 102.76
N VAL A 788 -50.98 58.42 102.45
CA VAL A 788 -52.26 58.87 103.03
C VAL A 788 -53.10 57.61 103.27
N ALA A 789 -53.40 57.31 104.54
CA ALA A 789 -54.43 56.35 104.95
C ALA A 789 -55.36 57.03 105.96
N GLY A 790 -56.67 56.84 105.79
CA GLY A 790 -57.67 57.32 106.73
C GLY A 790 -59.12 57.03 106.32
N MET A 791 -59.51 55.75 106.27
CA MET A 791 -60.66 55.16 106.99
C MET A 791 -60.85 53.69 106.61
#